data_AF-A0A401YKB9-F1
#
_entry.id   AF-A0A401YKB9-F1
#
_cell.length_a   1.000
_cell.length_b   1.000
_cell.length_c   1.000
_cell.angle_alpha   90.00
_cell.angle_beta   90.00
_cell.angle_gamma   90.00
#
_symmetry.space_group_name_H-M   'P 1'
#
loop_
_entity.id
_entity.type
_entity.pdbx_description
1 polymer ?
#
loop_
_entity_poly.entity_id
_entity_poly.type
_entity_poly.pdbx_seq_one_letter_code
_entity_poly.pdbx_strand_id
1 'polypeptide(L)'
;MQADIWGRAEAMEFIERGPELGMLRTALEECAEARGGVVLVEAGVGCGKTETLSWVGERAGDIGALLLTATGSRTTSGQPLGVLRQFLDGPGLPAGLATPLAEMLDDGDAPRAARRLTTALHDVARRHPVVVCVDDLQHADAASVQCLLHLGRHSGRARVLVLFARSPGPALQDPQLDTEFLRQPALRRIRLAPLSPAGVAESSAAAFDPPWRDHSHAFHEITGGNPLLLRALVEEYRSATDRAATIVPRPAPGGPYSQAVRACLRRGGAGMWRVAKALAILGAPASAEVSGALAGTTPVTTAQGLGALAAAGLIEDERLRRAARTALLDSLDPAEQGALHRRAATILRHEGAPAARTARHLLAARDASDPWAVGVLREAAEEALSRDRARRAVDYLELAAEQCRDRAVRAEIHVRLAEISWRLNPSAAEQRCLGEPLAALAVGDLPESSMASVARQLRAHGRLDAAREVFDRLRKRTDPRAEWVEHVESDVPFPWSDGPDPSAAAADPAERLEVAERLLRVSGLTDVTLFPIVTAARLSIARDRASVAEAHCRDFLAESIRREAPGWAAVFASACAEAALRQGRLPDAEGYAHQAMAAMPEHTGSLYLGGPLAGLISVYTAMGDYEAAARQVNRPVTKALYSSLHGLAYLRARGRFHLATDRARAALADFLHVAWLVHTWRVDQPFLIPWRTDVAEALLRLDETERARRLVIEQLRLCGPGGGRVRGTALRLRAMTVDVAERPELLTQAVEALRRSEDPLELARTLEALAESYRARAEPARAATLQSRVWHLTRDCGARPRHRAVAHAYTDLLTASTGTPTAGDTNLSESEKRVAALAACGYSNRGISEELFITVSTVEQHLTRVYRKLDIKNRRELPSHLRTGLHRV
;
A
#
# COMPACT_ATOMS: atom_id res chain seq x y z
N MET A 1 16.35 -64.00 -29.18
CA MET A 1 15.05 -63.27 -29.25
C MET A 1 14.43 -63.32 -27.86
N GLN A 2 14.94 -62.50 -26.93
CA GLN A 2 14.54 -62.51 -25.50
C GLN A 2 14.93 -61.17 -24.84
N ALA A 3 14.90 -60.06 -25.60
CA ALA A 3 15.50 -58.79 -25.20
C ALA A 3 14.48 -57.67 -24.91
N ASP A 4 13.17 -57.94 -24.87
CA ASP A 4 12.16 -56.86 -24.84
C ASP A 4 10.95 -57.13 -23.93
N ILE A 5 11.15 -57.85 -22.82
CA ILE A 5 10.10 -58.05 -21.80
C ILE A 5 10.10 -56.92 -20.76
N TRP A 6 11.21 -56.17 -20.64
CA TRP A 6 11.43 -55.20 -19.56
C TRP A 6 11.04 -53.74 -19.90
N GLY A 7 10.97 -53.37 -21.20
CA GLY A 7 11.10 -51.96 -21.61
C GLY A 7 9.87 -51.04 -21.42
N ARG A 8 8.64 -51.56 -21.39
CA ARG A 8 7.43 -50.70 -21.41
C ARG A 8 6.80 -50.38 -20.05
N ALA A 9 7.00 -51.22 -19.04
CA ALA A 9 6.53 -50.94 -17.67
C ALA A 9 7.57 -50.15 -16.85
N GLU A 10 8.86 -50.33 -17.13
CA GLU A 10 9.97 -49.65 -16.44
C GLU A 10 10.01 -48.13 -16.67
N ALA A 11 9.55 -47.66 -17.84
CA ALA A 11 9.66 -46.25 -18.23
C ALA A 11 8.74 -45.29 -17.47
N MET A 12 7.66 -45.78 -16.84
CA MET A 12 6.67 -44.91 -16.19
C MET A 12 6.93 -44.66 -14.69
N GLU A 13 7.75 -45.48 -14.01
CA GLU A 13 7.87 -45.43 -12.54
C GLU A 13 9.18 -44.77 -12.06
N PHE A 14 10.23 -44.74 -12.88
CA PHE A 14 11.57 -44.25 -12.53
C PHE A 14 12.10 -43.21 -13.53
N ILE A 15 11.61 -41.99 -13.40
CA ILE A 15 11.92 -40.87 -14.30
C ILE A 15 13.33 -40.33 -14.05
N GLU A 16 14.08 -40.11 -15.14
CA GLU A 16 15.49 -39.69 -15.11
C GLU A 16 16.39 -40.61 -14.26
N ARG A 17 16.13 -41.93 -14.28
CA ARG A 17 16.94 -42.95 -13.57
C ARG A 17 17.50 -44.06 -14.45
N GLY A 18 17.41 -43.91 -15.77
CA GLY A 18 17.83 -44.94 -16.73
C GLY A 18 19.27 -45.44 -16.55
N PRO A 19 20.27 -44.54 -16.48
CA PRO A 19 21.67 -44.92 -16.25
C PRO A 19 21.88 -45.66 -14.92
N GLU A 20 21.27 -45.17 -13.85
CA GLU A 20 21.40 -45.72 -12.50
C GLU A 20 20.77 -47.11 -12.39
N LEU A 21 19.57 -47.30 -12.95
CA LEU A 21 18.92 -48.60 -13.04
C LEU A 21 19.72 -49.58 -13.93
N GLY A 22 20.33 -49.09 -15.01
CA GLY A 22 21.23 -49.88 -15.85
C GLY A 22 22.43 -50.42 -15.05
N MET A 23 23.07 -49.58 -14.23
CA MET A 23 24.17 -50.00 -13.36
C MET A 23 23.75 -51.05 -12.32
N LEU A 24 22.54 -50.92 -11.76
CA LEU A 24 21.99 -51.88 -10.80
C LEU A 24 21.66 -53.22 -11.46
N ARG A 25 21.08 -53.19 -12.67
CA ARG A 25 20.81 -54.39 -13.47
C ARG A 25 22.11 -55.15 -13.76
N THR A 26 23.14 -54.44 -14.22
CA THR A 26 24.46 -55.04 -14.46
C THR A 26 25.06 -55.64 -13.18
N ALA A 27 24.88 -55.00 -12.02
CA ALA A 27 25.34 -55.55 -10.74
C ALA A 27 24.60 -56.84 -10.33
N LEU A 28 23.29 -56.93 -10.61
CA LEU A 28 22.49 -58.14 -10.37
C LEU A 28 22.91 -59.29 -11.30
N GLU A 29 23.11 -59.00 -12.59
CA GLU A 29 23.56 -59.97 -13.60
C GLU A 29 24.95 -60.52 -13.26
N GLU A 30 25.91 -59.65 -12.92
CA GLU A 30 27.24 -60.05 -12.48
C GLU A 30 27.21 -60.91 -11.21
N CYS A 31 26.34 -60.58 -10.25
CA CYS A 31 26.16 -61.36 -9.04
C CYS A 31 25.70 -62.79 -9.35
N ALA A 32 24.77 -62.97 -10.30
CA ALA A 32 24.33 -64.28 -10.77
C ALA A 32 25.49 -65.08 -11.41
N GLU A 33 26.43 -64.39 -12.08
CA GLU A 33 27.63 -64.96 -12.70
C GLU A 33 28.82 -65.15 -11.73
N ALA A 34 28.58 -65.13 -10.41
CA ALA A 34 29.61 -65.26 -9.36
C ALA A 34 30.64 -64.11 -9.30
N ARG A 35 30.23 -62.92 -9.76
CA ARG A 35 30.94 -61.66 -9.57
C ARG A 35 30.13 -60.76 -8.64
N GLY A 36 30.25 -61.00 -7.35
CA GLY A 36 29.64 -60.18 -6.31
C GLY A 36 30.26 -58.78 -6.23
N GLY A 37 29.69 -57.93 -5.38
CA GLY A 37 30.17 -56.57 -5.24
C GLY A 37 29.40 -55.74 -4.22
N VAL A 38 29.79 -54.47 -4.12
CA VAL A 38 29.18 -53.51 -3.21
C VAL A 38 28.64 -52.33 -4.01
N VAL A 39 27.36 -51.99 -3.79
CA VAL A 39 26.74 -50.80 -4.39
C VAL A 39 26.33 -49.83 -3.30
N LEU A 40 26.68 -48.56 -3.46
CA LEU A 40 26.26 -47.48 -2.59
C LEU A 40 25.36 -46.52 -3.36
N VAL A 41 24.11 -46.39 -2.93
CA VAL A 41 23.13 -45.43 -3.40
C VAL A 41 23.10 -44.22 -2.46
N GLU A 42 23.54 -43.07 -2.94
CA GLU A 42 23.52 -41.81 -2.19
C GLU A 42 22.44 -40.89 -2.75
N ALA A 43 21.52 -40.41 -1.91
CA ALA A 43 20.55 -39.41 -2.33
C ALA A 43 19.99 -38.60 -1.17
N GLY A 44 19.47 -37.41 -1.47
CA GLY A 44 18.70 -36.62 -0.51
C GLY A 44 17.49 -37.37 0.06
N VAL A 45 16.96 -36.88 1.17
CA VAL A 45 15.72 -37.42 1.72
C VAL A 45 14.58 -37.16 0.73
N GLY A 46 13.80 -38.20 0.42
CA GLY A 46 12.70 -38.13 -0.54
C GLY A 46 13.10 -38.28 -2.02
N CYS A 47 14.38 -38.50 -2.33
CA CYS A 47 14.89 -38.63 -3.71
C CYS A 47 14.86 -40.05 -4.31
N GLY A 48 14.16 -41.01 -3.68
CA GLY A 48 13.93 -42.34 -4.26
C GLY A 48 14.88 -43.47 -3.83
N LYS A 49 15.59 -43.33 -2.70
CA LYS A 49 16.51 -44.37 -2.19
C LYS A 49 15.80 -45.69 -1.90
N THR A 50 14.75 -45.62 -1.11
CA THR A 50 13.95 -46.79 -0.70
C THR A 50 13.26 -47.42 -1.90
N GLU A 51 12.75 -46.61 -2.84
CA GLU A 51 12.20 -47.10 -4.10
C GLU A 51 13.24 -47.83 -4.96
N THR A 52 14.49 -47.34 -4.99
CA THR A 52 15.59 -47.99 -5.72
C THR A 52 15.97 -49.33 -5.10
N LEU A 53 16.03 -49.40 -3.76
CA LEU A 53 16.26 -50.66 -3.04
C LEU A 53 15.11 -51.66 -3.23
N SER A 54 13.86 -51.19 -3.22
CA SER A 54 12.67 -52.01 -3.44
C SER A 54 12.68 -52.60 -4.85
N TRP A 55 13.03 -51.79 -5.86
CA TRP A 55 13.21 -52.24 -7.24
C TRP A 55 14.28 -53.34 -7.35
N VAL A 56 15.43 -53.19 -6.68
CA VAL A 56 16.45 -54.23 -6.65
C VAL A 56 15.93 -55.50 -5.97
N GLY A 57 15.17 -55.36 -4.87
CA GLY A 57 14.57 -56.48 -4.15
C GLY A 57 13.59 -57.29 -5.01
N GLU A 58 12.74 -56.61 -5.77
CA GLU A 58 11.82 -57.26 -6.73
C GLU A 58 12.61 -58.04 -7.80
N ARG A 59 13.65 -57.42 -8.38
CA ARG A 59 14.48 -58.05 -9.44
C ARG A 59 15.43 -59.13 -8.93
N ALA A 60 15.76 -59.12 -7.64
CA ALA A 60 16.49 -60.21 -7.01
C ALA A 60 15.70 -61.52 -7.09
N GLY A 61 14.37 -61.46 -7.02
CA GLY A 61 13.49 -62.62 -7.20
C GLY A 61 13.62 -63.25 -8.59
N ASP A 62 13.74 -62.43 -9.65
CA ASP A 62 13.81 -62.89 -11.04
C ASP A 62 15.07 -63.71 -11.34
N ILE A 63 16.16 -63.44 -10.62
CA ILE A 63 17.42 -64.21 -10.71
C ILE A 63 17.51 -65.34 -9.66
N GLY A 64 16.42 -65.59 -8.92
CA GLY A 64 16.36 -66.63 -7.88
C GLY A 64 17.29 -66.36 -6.68
N ALA A 65 17.54 -65.09 -6.37
CA ALA A 65 18.41 -64.71 -5.25
C ALA A 65 17.68 -64.76 -3.90
N LEU A 66 18.41 -65.10 -2.84
CA LEU A 66 17.97 -64.86 -1.46
C LEU A 66 18.12 -63.37 -1.14
N LEU A 67 17.00 -62.70 -0.88
CA LEU A 67 16.96 -61.30 -0.51
C LEU A 67 16.98 -61.14 1.02
N LEU A 68 17.95 -60.37 1.52
CA LEU A 68 18.04 -59.96 2.92
C LEU A 68 17.93 -58.45 3.02
N THR A 69 16.86 -57.95 3.64
CA THR A 69 16.61 -56.51 3.79
C THR A 69 16.77 -56.07 5.24
N ALA A 70 17.35 -54.90 5.45
CA ALA A 70 17.33 -54.22 6.74
C ALA A 70 17.24 -52.70 6.55
N THR A 71 16.73 -52.01 7.56
CA THR A 71 16.66 -50.55 7.59
C THR A 71 17.28 -50.03 8.87
N GLY A 72 18.21 -49.09 8.73
CA GLY A 72 18.77 -48.35 9.86
C GLY A 72 17.71 -47.44 10.48
N SER A 73 17.50 -47.57 11.79
CA SER A 73 16.66 -46.66 12.57
C SER A 73 17.44 -46.09 13.74
N ARG A 74 17.10 -44.87 14.15
CA ARG A 74 17.65 -44.26 15.37
C ARG A 74 17.31 -45.05 16.64
N THR A 75 16.25 -45.83 16.62
CA THR A 75 15.90 -46.73 17.73
C THR A 75 16.82 -47.94 17.79
N THR A 76 17.30 -48.43 16.64
CA THR A 76 18.17 -49.61 16.56
C THR A 76 19.66 -49.25 16.61
N SER A 77 20.04 -47.99 16.41
CA SER A 77 21.46 -47.57 16.39
C SER A 77 22.20 -47.80 17.71
N GLY A 78 21.47 -47.89 18.83
CA GLY A 78 22.04 -48.17 20.17
C GLY A 78 22.11 -49.65 20.54
N GLN A 79 21.52 -50.54 19.73
CA GLN A 79 21.50 -51.98 19.97
C GLN A 79 22.59 -52.65 19.11
N PRO A 80 23.60 -53.31 19.70
CA PRO A 80 24.61 -54.03 18.94
C PRO A 80 23.98 -55.09 18.02
N LEU A 81 24.41 -55.10 16.75
CA LEU A 81 23.92 -56.01 15.71
C LEU A 81 22.41 -55.87 15.43
N GLY A 82 21.79 -54.73 15.82
CA GLY A 82 20.36 -54.50 15.69
C GLY A 82 19.87 -54.45 14.24
N VAL A 83 20.68 -53.92 13.31
CA VAL A 83 20.34 -53.96 11.88
C VAL A 83 20.40 -55.38 11.33
N LEU A 84 21.42 -56.17 11.69
CA LEU A 84 21.55 -57.54 11.23
C LEU A 84 20.47 -58.49 11.77
N ARG A 85 19.93 -58.21 12.97
CA ARG A 85 18.80 -58.97 13.54
C ARG A 85 17.57 -58.99 12.63
N GLN A 86 17.35 -57.94 11.84
CA GLN A 86 16.22 -57.85 10.90
C GLN A 86 16.29 -58.90 9.78
N PHE A 87 17.47 -59.46 9.51
CA PHE A 87 17.60 -60.55 8.52
C PHE A 87 16.88 -61.83 8.94
N LEU A 88 16.63 -62.04 10.24
CA LEU A 88 15.88 -63.19 10.75
C LEU A 88 14.39 -63.11 10.41
N ASP A 89 13.86 -61.90 10.20
CA ASP A 89 12.46 -61.64 9.88
C ASP A 89 12.17 -61.69 8.37
N GLY A 90 13.20 -61.97 7.55
CA GLY A 90 13.12 -61.96 6.09
C GLY A 90 12.32 -63.14 5.51
N PRO A 91 11.41 -62.90 4.55
CA PRO A 91 10.67 -63.96 3.89
C PRO A 91 11.61 -64.87 3.07
N GLY A 92 11.46 -66.19 3.21
CA GLY A 92 12.24 -67.17 2.45
C GLY A 92 13.63 -67.49 3.02
N LEU A 93 13.91 -67.12 4.26
CA LEU A 93 15.18 -67.46 4.93
C LEU A 93 15.30 -68.99 5.13
N PRO A 94 16.33 -69.66 4.60
CA PRO A 94 16.51 -71.09 4.78
C PRO A 94 16.76 -71.43 6.26
N ALA A 95 16.13 -72.51 6.77
CA ALA A 95 16.35 -72.95 8.15
C ALA A 95 17.83 -73.20 8.50
N GLY A 96 18.63 -73.64 7.50
CA GLY A 96 20.07 -73.81 7.62
C GLY A 96 20.88 -72.51 7.75
N LEU A 97 20.27 -71.35 7.50
CA LEU A 97 20.86 -70.02 7.73
C LEU A 97 20.24 -69.33 8.95
N ALA A 98 18.95 -69.53 9.22
CA ALA A 98 18.23 -68.89 10.33
C ALA A 98 18.83 -69.21 11.71
N THR A 99 19.05 -70.50 12.02
CA THR A 99 19.56 -70.92 13.34
C THR A 99 21.00 -70.45 13.58
N PRO A 100 21.97 -70.65 12.66
CA PRO A 100 23.33 -70.16 12.85
C PRO A 100 23.41 -68.63 12.93
N LEU A 101 22.53 -67.93 12.22
CA LEU A 101 22.47 -66.47 12.24
C LEU A 101 21.96 -65.96 13.59
N ALA A 102 20.91 -66.57 14.14
CA ALA A 102 20.39 -66.22 15.47
C ALA A 102 21.43 -66.43 16.58
N GLU A 103 22.06 -67.61 16.62
CA GLU A 103 23.12 -67.93 17.60
C GLU A 103 24.31 -66.96 17.53
N MET A 104 24.68 -66.56 16.31
CA MET A 104 25.76 -65.60 16.08
C MET A 104 25.40 -64.19 16.58
N LEU A 105 24.16 -63.76 16.40
CA LEU A 105 23.69 -62.42 16.78
C LEU A 105 23.58 -62.27 18.31
N ASP A 106 23.39 -63.38 19.03
CA ASP A 106 23.30 -63.40 20.49
C ASP A 106 24.68 -63.44 21.19
N ASP A 107 25.73 -63.93 20.52
CA ASP A 107 27.12 -63.97 21.02
C ASP A 107 27.74 -62.55 21.22
N GLY A 108 27.20 -61.52 20.57
CA GLY A 108 27.54 -60.10 20.79
C GLY A 108 28.93 -59.61 20.32
N ASP A 109 29.85 -60.50 19.92
CA ASP A 109 31.19 -60.18 19.43
C ASP A 109 31.21 -59.85 17.92
N ALA A 110 31.33 -58.56 17.56
CA ALA A 110 31.23 -58.08 16.19
C ALA A 110 32.26 -58.67 15.20
N PRO A 111 33.59 -58.72 15.48
CA PRO A 111 34.55 -59.41 14.62
C PRO A 111 34.27 -60.90 14.39
N ARG A 112 33.79 -61.61 15.42
CA ARG A 112 33.44 -63.03 15.30
C ARG A 112 32.14 -63.22 14.52
N ALA A 113 31.15 -62.37 14.77
CA ALA A 113 29.90 -62.31 14.02
C ALA A 113 30.15 -61.99 12.55
N ALA A 114 31.01 -61.03 12.24
CA ALA A 114 31.38 -60.67 10.87
C ALA A 114 31.88 -61.88 10.06
N ARG A 115 32.83 -62.65 10.63
CA ARG A 115 33.37 -63.86 9.98
C ARG A 115 32.31 -64.96 9.81
N ARG A 116 31.51 -65.21 10.84
CA ARG A 116 30.44 -66.22 10.80
C ARG A 116 29.36 -65.87 9.78
N LEU A 117 28.95 -64.60 9.72
CA LEU A 117 27.99 -64.08 8.75
C LEU A 117 28.50 -64.29 7.32
N THR A 118 29.73 -63.89 7.03
CA THR A 118 30.35 -64.06 5.70
C THR A 118 30.40 -65.52 5.29
N THR A 119 30.84 -66.42 6.18
CA THR A 119 30.88 -67.86 5.89
C THR A 119 29.48 -68.41 5.61
N ALA A 120 28.49 -68.08 6.44
CA ALA A 120 27.12 -68.57 6.29
C ALA A 120 26.48 -68.08 4.98
N LEU A 121 26.66 -66.81 4.63
CA LEU A 121 26.15 -66.25 3.37
C LEU A 121 26.89 -66.80 2.14
N HIS A 122 28.20 -67.06 2.24
CA HIS A 122 28.95 -67.73 1.16
C HIS A 122 28.50 -69.17 0.93
N ASP A 123 28.16 -69.89 1.99
CA ASP A 123 27.65 -71.25 1.91
C ASP A 123 26.29 -71.30 1.19
N VAL A 124 25.42 -70.33 1.45
CA VAL A 124 24.17 -70.14 0.69
C VAL A 124 24.45 -69.68 -0.74
N ALA A 125 25.41 -68.78 -0.93
CA ALA A 125 25.83 -68.24 -2.24
C ALA A 125 26.30 -69.32 -3.22
N ARG A 126 26.72 -70.51 -2.73
CA ARG A 126 27.05 -71.67 -3.57
C ARG A 126 25.83 -72.26 -4.29
N ARG A 127 24.63 -72.08 -3.74
CA ARG A 127 23.38 -72.66 -4.26
C ARG A 127 22.51 -71.61 -4.95
N HIS A 128 22.41 -70.42 -4.37
CA HIS A 128 21.57 -69.32 -4.88
C HIS A 128 22.33 -67.99 -4.71
N PRO A 129 22.21 -67.01 -5.62
CA PRO A 129 22.75 -65.68 -5.37
C PRO A 129 22.16 -65.07 -4.08
N VAL A 130 22.90 -64.19 -3.41
CA VAL A 130 22.46 -63.50 -2.19
C VAL A 130 22.52 -62.00 -2.44
N VAL A 131 21.41 -61.31 -2.18
CA VAL A 131 21.32 -59.84 -2.28
C VAL A 131 20.99 -59.28 -0.90
N VAL A 132 21.88 -58.45 -0.38
CA VAL A 132 21.72 -57.78 0.91
C VAL A 132 21.42 -56.30 0.66
N CYS A 133 20.28 -55.82 1.11
CA CYS A 133 19.80 -54.45 0.95
C CYS A 133 19.71 -53.78 2.32
N VAL A 134 20.50 -52.73 2.56
CA VAL A 134 20.47 -51.96 3.81
C VAL A 134 20.10 -50.51 3.51
N ASP A 135 18.89 -50.12 3.90
CA ASP A 135 18.41 -48.74 3.79
C ASP A 135 18.82 -47.90 5.02
N ASP A 136 18.91 -46.58 4.83
CA ASP A 136 19.28 -45.59 5.84
C ASP A 136 20.52 -45.99 6.67
N LEU A 137 21.61 -46.38 5.99
CA LEU A 137 22.85 -46.84 6.61
C LEU A 137 23.42 -45.85 7.65
N GLN A 138 23.14 -44.54 7.52
CA GLN A 138 23.53 -43.52 8.50
C GLN A 138 22.93 -43.72 9.91
N HIS A 139 21.94 -44.59 10.05
CA HIS A 139 21.28 -44.94 11.30
C HIS A 139 21.60 -46.37 11.75
N ALA A 140 22.49 -47.08 11.06
CA ALA A 140 22.93 -48.41 11.46
C ALA A 140 23.86 -48.37 12.68
N ASP A 141 23.81 -49.42 13.50
CA ASP A 141 24.74 -49.59 14.62
C ASP A 141 26.15 -49.97 14.14
N ALA A 142 27.17 -49.52 14.86
CA ALA A 142 28.56 -49.69 14.45
C ALA A 142 28.98 -51.16 14.28
N ALA A 143 28.45 -52.07 15.10
CA ALA A 143 28.75 -53.50 15.04
C ALA A 143 28.18 -54.15 13.77
N SER A 144 26.93 -53.83 13.39
CA SER A 144 26.34 -54.26 12.13
C SER A 144 27.13 -53.72 10.93
N VAL A 145 27.51 -52.44 10.97
CA VAL A 145 28.30 -51.82 9.90
C VAL A 145 29.66 -52.51 9.73
N GLN A 146 30.35 -52.83 10.82
CA GLN A 146 31.61 -53.60 10.78
C GLN A 146 31.42 -54.96 10.10
N CYS A 147 30.34 -55.69 10.42
CA CYS A 147 30.03 -56.97 9.81
C CYS A 147 29.71 -56.85 8.31
N LEU A 148 28.91 -55.84 7.93
CA LEU A 148 28.54 -55.59 6.54
C LEU A 148 29.74 -55.14 5.69
N LEU A 149 30.64 -54.34 6.26
CA LEU A 149 31.91 -53.98 5.64
C LEU A 149 32.81 -55.20 5.46
N HIS A 150 32.87 -56.10 6.44
CA HIS A 150 33.62 -57.34 6.33
C HIS A 150 33.06 -58.26 5.23
N LEU A 151 31.74 -58.39 5.14
CA LEU A 151 31.06 -59.12 4.06
C LEU A 151 31.40 -58.51 2.68
N GLY A 152 31.29 -57.19 2.56
CA GLY A 152 31.61 -56.46 1.33
C GLY A 152 33.03 -56.77 0.81
N ARG A 153 34.04 -56.79 1.70
CA ARG A 153 35.44 -57.08 1.32
C ARG A 153 35.64 -58.47 0.72
N HIS A 154 34.80 -59.43 1.08
CA HIS A 154 34.92 -60.83 0.66
C HIS A 154 33.90 -61.23 -0.41
N SER A 155 33.04 -60.29 -0.86
CA SER A 155 31.96 -60.54 -1.81
C SER A 155 32.41 -60.71 -3.27
N GLY A 156 33.55 -60.12 -3.66
CA GLY A 156 33.96 -59.97 -5.07
C GLY A 156 34.23 -61.26 -5.87
N ARG A 157 34.24 -62.43 -5.23
CA ARG A 157 34.37 -63.76 -5.88
C ARG A 157 33.22 -64.72 -5.52
N ALA A 158 32.20 -64.21 -4.85
CA ALA A 158 31.02 -64.96 -4.45
C ALA A 158 29.79 -64.41 -5.17
N ARG A 159 28.68 -65.16 -5.18
CA ARG A 159 27.38 -64.68 -5.67
C ARG A 159 26.69 -63.82 -4.60
N VAL A 160 27.38 -62.79 -4.10
CA VAL A 160 26.90 -61.91 -3.03
C VAL A 160 26.96 -60.46 -3.47
N LEU A 161 25.82 -59.78 -3.48
CA LEU A 161 25.70 -58.36 -3.78
C LEU A 161 25.21 -57.62 -2.52
N VAL A 162 25.96 -56.62 -2.08
CA VAL A 162 25.58 -55.80 -0.92
C VAL A 162 25.26 -54.38 -1.37
N LEU A 163 24.02 -53.96 -1.19
CA LEU A 163 23.54 -52.62 -1.50
C LEU A 163 23.30 -51.83 -0.22
N PHE A 164 23.83 -50.62 -0.21
CA PHE A 164 23.65 -49.66 0.86
C PHE A 164 22.96 -48.42 0.31
N ALA A 165 21.96 -47.90 1.01
CA ALA A 165 21.44 -46.57 0.76
C ALA A 165 21.73 -45.63 1.92
N ARG A 166 22.17 -44.41 1.59
CA ARG A 166 22.45 -43.37 2.58
C ARG A 166 22.20 -41.96 2.08
N SER A 167 22.10 -41.00 3.00
CA SER A 167 22.11 -39.58 2.65
C SER A 167 23.54 -39.05 2.41
N PRO A 168 23.76 -38.02 1.56
CA PRO A 168 25.10 -37.52 1.26
C PRO A 168 25.76 -36.86 2.48
N GLY A 169 27.03 -37.20 2.74
CA GLY A 169 27.83 -36.67 3.86
C GLY A 169 28.55 -37.79 4.63
N PRO A 170 29.31 -37.45 5.68
CA PRO A 170 29.84 -38.45 6.60
C PRO A 170 28.65 -39.12 7.30
N ALA A 171 28.42 -40.40 7.00
CA ALA A 171 27.16 -41.06 7.33
C ALA A 171 27.26 -41.92 8.58
N LEU A 172 28.43 -42.52 8.81
CA LEU A 172 28.64 -43.44 9.91
C LEU A 172 29.07 -42.70 11.19
N GLN A 173 28.62 -43.21 12.34
CA GLN A 173 28.97 -42.65 13.65
C GLN A 173 30.49 -42.72 13.92
N ASP A 174 31.18 -43.66 13.28
CA ASP A 174 32.63 -43.84 13.35
C ASP A 174 33.30 -43.40 12.03
N PRO A 175 34.12 -42.34 12.04
CA PRO A 175 34.88 -41.87 10.87
C PRO A 175 35.82 -42.92 10.26
N GLN A 176 36.33 -43.85 11.07
CA GLN A 176 37.20 -44.93 10.59
C GLN A 176 36.38 -45.89 9.72
N LEU A 177 35.14 -46.20 10.11
CA LEU A 177 34.24 -47.05 9.32
C LEU A 177 33.83 -46.38 8.02
N ASP A 178 33.61 -45.06 8.01
CA ASP A 178 33.30 -44.31 6.77
C ASP A 178 34.48 -44.35 5.78
N THR A 179 35.72 -44.29 6.28
CA THR A 179 36.94 -44.43 5.46
C THR A 179 37.10 -45.85 4.92
N GLU A 180 36.87 -46.87 5.75
CA GLU A 180 36.91 -48.29 5.36
C GLU A 180 35.80 -48.63 4.36
N PHE A 181 34.63 -48.00 4.46
CA PHE A 181 33.53 -48.16 3.51
C PHE A 181 33.92 -47.72 2.12
N LEU A 182 34.57 -46.56 1.99
CA LEU A 182 35.00 -46.04 0.69
C LEU A 182 36.15 -46.84 0.05
N ARG A 183 36.81 -47.72 0.81
CA ARG A 183 37.90 -48.60 0.35
C ARG A 183 37.44 -50.00 -0.04
N GLN A 184 36.13 -50.27 -0.04
CA GLN A 184 35.60 -51.57 -0.41
C GLN A 184 35.98 -51.97 -1.85
N PRO A 185 36.47 -53.21 -2.07
CA PRO A 185 36.78 -53.68 -3.41
C PRO A 185 35.49 -53.75 -4.25
N ALA A 186 35.58 -53.34 -5.52
CA ALA A 186 34.44 -53.30 -6.45
C ALA A 186 33.24 -52.44 -5.99
N LEU A 187 33.48 -51.38 -5.19
CA LEU A 187 32.45 -50.41 -4.81
C LEU A 187 31.95 -49.60 -6.03
N ARG A 188 30.65 -49.71 -6.33
CA ARG A 188 29.94 -48.86 -7.29
C ARG A 188 29.14 -47.80 -6.56
N ARG A 189 29.34 -46.52 -6.90
CA ARG A 189 28.60 -45.40 -6.31
C ARG A 189 27.58 -44.87 -7.29
N ILE A 190 26.33 -44.82 -6.86
CA ILE A 190 25.19 -44.28 -7.59
C ILE A 190 24.67 -43.07 -6.80
N ARG A 191 24.53 -41.92 -7.46
CA ARG A 191 24.00 -40.70 -6.83
C ARG A 191 22.68 -40.31 -7.46
N LEU A 192 21.60 -40.26 -6.67
CA LEU A 192 20.29 -39.82 -7.16
C LEU A 192 20.12 -38.33 -6.85
N ALA A 193 20.15 -37.51 -7.91
CA ALA A 193 19.82 -36.09 -7.82
C ALA A 193 18.30 -35.86 -7.76
N PRO A 194 17.82 -34.72 -7.23
CA PRO A 194 16.44 -34.29 -7.46
C PRO A 194 16.10 -34.28 -8.96
N LEU A 195 14.83 -34.48 -9.31
CA LEU A 195 14.37 -34.46 -10.70
C LEU A 195 14.63 -33.09 -11.33
N SER A 196 15.08 -33.08 -12.58
CA SER A 196 15.20 -31.83 -13.33
C SER A 196 13.82 -31.23 -13.62
N PRO A 197 13.71 -29.98 -14.08
CA PRO A 197 12.45 -29.42 -14.56
C PRO A 197 11.77 -30.30 -15.63
N ALA A 198 12.54 -30.97 -16.48
CA ALA A 198 12.02 -31.89 -17.49
C ALA A 198 11.46 -33.18 -16.83
N GLY A 199 12.20 -33.77 -15.88
CA GLY A 199 11.74 -34.93 -15.12
C GLY A 199 10.51 -34.65 -14.26
N VAL A 200 10.39 -33.45 -13.69
CA VAL A 200 9.15 -33.02 -12.99
C VAL A 200 7.98 -32.92 -13.97
N ALA A 201 8.21 -32.39 -15.17
CA ALA A 201 7.19 -32.32 -16.21
C ALA A 201 6.75 -33.73 -16.64
N GLU A 202 7.68 -34.65 -16.88
CA GLU A 202 7.39 -36.04 -17.22
C GLU A 202 6.64 -36.76 -16.10
N SER A 203 7.02 -36.55 -14.84
CA SER A 203 6.39 -37.18 -13.68
C SER A 203 4.96 -36.68 -13.46
N SER A 204 4.76 -35.40 -13.72
CA SER A 204 3.42 -34.80 -13.67
C SER A 204 2.59 -35.19 -14.91
N ALA A 205 3.22 -35.56 -16.03
CA ALA A 205 2.52 -35.93 -17.26
C ALA A 205 1.70 -37.20 -17.13
N ALA A 206 2.25 -38.19 -16.44
CA ALA A 206 1.54 -39.42 -16.14
C ALA A 206 0.30 -39.16 -15.27
N ALA A 207 0.23 -38.01 -14.62
CA ALA A 207 -0.79 -37.69 -13.64
C ALA A 207 -2.00 -36.91 -14.15
N PHE A 208 -1.90 -36.27 -15.34
CA PHE A 208 -2.87 -35.29 -15.86
C PHE A 208 -2.93 -35.28 -17.40
N ASP A 209 -4.08 -34.88 -17.96
CA ASP A 209 -4.25 -34.58 -19.40
C ASP A 209 -4.05 -33.09 -19.70
N PRO A 210 -3.43 -32.69 -20.84
CA PRO A 210 -3.17 -31.27 -21.17
C PRO A 210 -4.39 -30.36 -20.93
N PRO A 211 -4.21 -29.13 -20.39
CA PRO A 211 -3.05 -28.25 -20.55
C PRO A 211 -2.13 -28.08 -19.31
N TRP A 212 -2.00 -29.08 -18.43
CA TRP A 212 -1.13 -28.98 -17.22
C TRP A 212 0.37 -28.68 -17.51
N ARG A 213 0.85 -28.87 -18.74
CA ARG A 213 2.27 -28.66 -19.13
C ARG A 213 2.77 -27.24 -18.82
N ASP A 214 1.90 -26.24 -18.87
CA ASP A 214 2.21 -24.85 -18.55
C ASP A 214 2.55 -24.62 -17.06
N HIS A 215 2.21 -25.58 -16.18
CA HIS A 215 2.43 -25.49 -14.73
C HIS A 215 3.65 -26.29 -14.23
N SER A 216 4.35 -27.03 -15.09
CA SER A 216 5.52 -27.87 -14.74
C SER A 216 6.62 -27.07 -14.02
N HIS A 217 6.89 -25.84 -14.49
CA HIS A 217 7.82 -24.93 -13.84
C HIS A 217 7.42 -24.61 -12.39
N ALA A 218 6.12 -24.40 -12.13
CA ALA A 218 5.63 -24.11 -10.78
C ALA A 218 5.78 -25.32 -9.84
N PHE A 219 5.53 -26.54 -10.33
CA PHE A 219 5.80 -27.77 -9.55
C PHE A 219 7.28 -27.89 -9.18
N HIS A 220 8.19 -27.67 -10.13
CA HIS A 220 9.62 -27.71 -9.86
C HIS A 220 10.05 -26.58 -8.91
N GLU A 221 9.56 -25.35 -9.09
CA GLU A 221 9.86 -24.21 -8.21
C GLU A 221 9.48 -24.49 -6.75
N ILE A 222 8.32 -25.11 -6.53
CA ILE A 222 7.79 -25.46 -5.20
C ILE A 222 8.52 -26.65 -4.59
N THR A 223 8.80 -27.70 -5.37
CA THR A 223 9.29 -29.00 -4.85
C THR A 223 10.81 -29.13 -4.90
N GLY A 224 11.48 -28.31 -5.73
CA GLY A 224 12.91 -28.44 -6.04
C GLY A 224 13.28 -29.77 -6.69
N GLY A 225 12.32 -30.40 -7.39
CA GLY A 225 12.53 -31.71 -8.00
C GLY A 225 12.51 -32.87 -7.01
N ASN A 226 12.18 -32.65 -5.73
CA ASN A 226 12.07 -33.73 -4.75
C ASN A 226 10.84 -34.61 -5.04
N PRO A 227 11.01 -35.89 -5.43
CA PRO A 227 9.90 -36.79 -5.75
C PRO A 227 8.84 -36.94 -4.66
N LEU A 228 9.25 -36.99 -3.38
CA LEU A 228 8.32 -37.08 -2.25
C LEU A 228 7.42 -35.84 -2.16
N LEU A 229 8.00 -34.65 -2.31
CA LEU A 229 7.26 -33.39 -2.27
C LEU A 229 6.40 -33.21 -3.51
N LEU A 230 6.89 -33.66 -4.67
CA LEU A 230 6.15 -33.63 -5.94
C LEU A 230 4.91 -34.50 -5.86
N ARG A 231 5.01 -35.74 -5.37
CA ARG A 231 3.86 -36.63 -5.18
C ARG A 231 2.78 -35.98 -4.29
N ALA A 232 3.19 -35.41 -3.16
CA ALA A 232 2.26 -34.72 -2.25
C ALA A 232 1.58 -33.50 -2.89
N LEU A 233 2.32 -32.69 -3.66
CA LEU A 233 1.77 -31.53 -4.36
C LEU A 233 0.85 -31.93 -5.51
N VAL A 234 1.18 -32.99 -6.25
CA VAL A 234 0.35 -33.54 -7.33
C VAL A 234 -0.97 -34.08 -6.78
N GLU A 235 -0.96 -34.77 -5.64
CA GLU A 235 -2.16 -35.26 -4.97
C GLU A 235 -3.08 -34.13 -4.50
N GLU A 236 -2.52 -33.07 -3.91
CA GLU A 236 -3.27 -31.85 -3.56
C GLU A 236 -3.86 -31.16 -4.79
N TYR A 237 -3.08 -31.07 -5.86
CA TYR A 237 -3.50 -30.43 -7.10
C TYR A 237 -4.65 -31.17 -7.78
N ARG A 238 -4.60 -32.51 -7.83
CA ARG A 238 -5.71 -33.36 -8.30
C ARG A 238 -6.97 -33.09 -7.51
N SER A 239 -6.86 -33.13 -6.18
CA SER A 239 -7.98 -32.88 -5.28
C SER A 239 -8.59 -31.48 -5.42
N ALA A 240 -7.81 -30.48 -5.88
CA ALA A 240 -8.29 -29.12 -6.11
C ALA A 240 -8.93 -28.95 -7.50
N THR A 241 -8.36 -29.60 -8.53
CA THR A 241 -8.89 -29.59 -9.91
C THR A 241 -10.21 -30.33 -10.02
N ASP A 242 -10.38 -31.46 -9.34
CA ASP A 242 -11.66 -32.19 -9.29
C ASP A 242 -12.82 -31.36 -8.70
N ARG A 243 -12.50 -30.34 -7.90
CA ARG A 243 -13.48 -29.42 -7.29
C ARG A 243 -13.74 -28.14 -8.10
N ALA A 244 -12.89 -27.81 -9.07
CA ALA A 244 -12.94 -26.54 -9.79
C ALA A 244 -13.53 -26.74 -11.21
N ALA A 245 -14.76 -26.26 -11.44
CA ALA A 245 -15.50 -26.53 -12.68
C ALA A 245 -15.12 -25.68 -13.91
N THR A 246 -14.31 -24.62 -13.77
CA THR A 246 -14.14 -23.62 -14.85
C THR A 246 -12.74 -23.00 -14.99
N ILE A 247 -11.87 -23.07 -13.98
CA ILE A 247 -10.50 -22.52 -14.04
C ILE A 247 -9.53 -23.52 -13.43
N VAL A 248 -8.53 -23.94 -14.20
CA VAL A 248 -7.42 -24.77 -13.70
C VAL A 248 -6.57 -23.89 -12.76
N PRO A 249 -6.54 -24.17 -11.45
CA PRO A 249 -5.76 -23.37 -10.51
C PRO A 249 -4.26 -23.57 -10.75
N ARG A 250 -3.44 -22.60 -10.31
CA ARG A 250 -1.98 -22.78 -10.22
C ARG A 250 -1.67 -23.73 -9.05
N PRO A 251 -0.64 -24.61 -9.14
CA PRO A 251 -0.23 -25.44 -8.02
C PRO A 251 0.07 -24.59 -6.78
N ALA A 252 -0.56 -24.93 -5.67
CA ALA A 252 -0.41 -24.24 -4.40
C ALA A 252 -0.20 -25.27 -3.28
N PRO A 253 0.86 -25.14 -2.46
CA PRO A 253 1.14 -26.08 -1.38
C PRO A 253 0.07 -25.98 -0.28
N GLY A 254 -0.43 -27.13 0.16
CA GLY A 254 -1.42 -27.27 1.23
C GLY A 254 -0.93 -28.13 2.40
N GLY A 255 -1.87 -28.87 2.99
CA GLY A 255 -1.65 -29.73 4.16
C GLY A 255 -0.68 -30.90 3.89
N PRO A 256 -1.02 -31.85 3.01
CA PRO A 256 -0.14 -32.94 2.58
C PRO A 256 1.29 -32.52 2.20
N TYR A 257 1.47 -31.47 1.39
CA TYR A 257 2.79 -30.95 1.04
C TYR A 257 3.54 -30.48 2.30
N SER A 258 2.87 -29.73 3.17
CA SER A 258 3.48 -29.26 4.42
C SER A 258 3.88 -30.41 5.35
N GLN A 259 3.08 -31.48 5.40
CA GLN A 259 3.42 -32.71 6.13
C GLN A 259 4.64 -33.40 5.52
N ALA A 260 4.72 -33.49 4.19
CA ALA A 260 5.85 -34.09 3.48
C ALA A 260 7.16 -33.32 3.72
N VAL A 261 7.13 -31.98 3.71
CA VAL A 261 8.28 -31.14 4.07
C VAL A 261 8.75 -31.44 5.50
N ARG A 262 7.83 -31.47 6.47
CA ARG A 262 8.18 -31.78 7.87
C ARG A 262 8.75 -33.18 8.04
N ALA A 263 8.18 -34.17 7.35
CA ALA A 263 8.69 -35.54 7.36
C ALA A 263 10.11 -35.60 6.77
N CYS A 264 10.34 -34.91 5.65
CA CYS A 264 11.65 -34.82 5.01
C CYS A 264 12.71 -34.22 5.95
N LEU A 265 12.41 -33.08 6.59
CA LEU A 265 13.33 -32.41 7.50
C LEU A 265 13.62 -33.24 8.76
N ARG A 266 12.62 -33.93 9.32
CA ARG A 266 12.80 -34.78 10.52
C ARG A 266 13.65 -36.01 10.22
N ARG A 267 13.42 -36.67 9.07
CA ARG A 267 14.22 -37.82 8.63
C ARG A 267 15.69 -37.43 8.37
N GLY A 268 15.93 -36.23 7.83
CA GLY A 268 17.27 -35.79 7.46
C GLY A 268 18.22 -35.40 8.58
N GLY A 269 17.84 -35.50 9.86
CA GLY A 269 18.77 -35.23 10.97
C GLY A 269 18.37 -34.05 11.85
N ALA A 270 18.87 -34.05 13.09
CA ALA A 270 18.73 -32.89 13.98
C ALA A 270 19.46 -31.65 13.43
N GLY A 271 20.61 -31.85 12.76
CA GLY A 271 21.35 -30.77 12.08
C GLY A 271 20.55 -30.14 10.94
N MET A 272 20.02 -30.96 10.03
CA MET A 272 19.17 -30.50 8.93
C MET A 272 17.94 -29.74 9.42
N TRP A 273 17.25 -30.26 10.44
CA TRP A 273 16.10 -29.59 11.06
C TRP A 273 16.46 -28.20 11.63
N ARG A 274 17.54 -28.11 12.42
CA ARG A 274 17.96 -26.86 13.05
C ARG A 274 18.40 -25.80 12.03
N VAL A 275 19.17 -26.21 11.01
CA VAL A 275 19.60 -25.32 9.93
C VAL A 275 18.41 -24.86 9.09
N ALA A 276 17.46 -25.75 8.78
CA ALA A 276 16.24 -25.38 8.06
C ALA A 276 15.42 -24.33 8.82
N LYS A 277 15.26 -24.48 10.15
CA LYS A 277 14.61 -23.47 11.00
C LYS A 277 15.33 -22.13 10.93
N ALA A 278 16.66 -22.12 11.03
CA ALA A 278 17.45 -20.90 10.93
C ALA A 278 17.25 -20.19 9.58
N LEU A 279 17.33 -20.93 8.46
CA LEU A 279 17.10 -20.38 7.12
C LEU A 279 15.66 -19.88 6.92
N ALA A 280 14.67 -20.58 7.48
CA ALA A 280 13.28 -20.17 7.41
C ALA A 280 13.04 -18.83 8.14
N ILE A 281 13.64 -18.65 9.32
CA ILE A 281 13.58 -17.39 10.08
C ILE A 281 14.29 -16.27 9.32
N LEU A 282 15.53 -16.50 8.84
CA LEU A 282 16.33 -15.51 8.10
C LEU A 282 15.64 -15.05 6.82
N GLY A 283 15.00 -15.95 6.08
CA GLY A 283 14.15 -15.64 4.93
C GLY A 283 14.83 -14.95 3.74
N ALA A 284 16.14 -14.76 3.79
CA ALA A 284 17.01 -14.21 2.75
C ALA A 284 18.34 -14.99 2.76
N PRO A 285 19.11 -14.98 1.66
CA PRO A 285 20.41 -15.63 1.61
C PRO A 285 21.29 -15.21 2.79
N ALA A 286 21.94 -16.19 3.41
CA ALA A 286 22.72 -16.01 4.62
C ALA A 286 23.90 -16.99 4.63
N SER A 287 25.06 -16.50 5.08
CA SER A 287 26.26 -17.33 5.16
C SER A 287 26.06 -18.54 6.09
N ALA A 288 26.90 -19.55 5.89
CA ALA A 288 26.95 -20.72 6.77
C ALA A 288 27.25 -20.32 8.23
N GLU A 289 27.99 -19.24 8.47
CA GLU A 289 28.29 -18.74 9.82
C GLU A 289 27.02 -18.20 10.50
N VAL A 290 26.26 -17.32 9.82
CA VAL A 290 25.03 -16.73 10.36
C VAL A 290 23.96 -17.79 10.60
N SER A 291 23.75 -18.68 9.63
CA SER A 291 22.77 -19.76 9.73
C SER A 291 23.17 -20.76 10.83
N GLY A 292 24.46 -21.10 10.96
CA GLY A 292 24.98 -21.96 12.02
C GLY A 292 24.88 -21.35 13.42
N ALA A 293 25.20 -20.06 13.55
CA ALA A 293 25.08 -19.32 14.80
C ALA A 293 23.63 -19.25 15.28
N LEU A 294 22.66 -19.05 14.38
CA LEU A 294 21.24 -19.05 14.70
C LEU A 294 20.73 -20.46 15.01
N ALA A 295 21.15 -21.46 14.24
CA ALA A 295 20.83 -22.86 14.48
C ALA A 295 21.47 -23.40 15.77
N GLY A 296 22.49 -22.74 16.32
CA GLY A 296 23.27 -23.22 17.46
C GLY A 296 23.98 -24.54 17.14
N THR A 297 24.61 -24.62 15.97
CA THR A 297 25.31 -25.80 15.47
C THR A 297 26.77 -25.48 15.18
N THR A 298 27.64 -26.49 15.22
CA THR A 298 29.06 -26.33 14.84
C THR A 298 29.19 -26.09 13.33
N PRO A 299 30.26 -25.45 12.83
CA PRO A 299 30.46 -25.21 11.40
C PRO A 299 30.33 -26.49 10.55
N VAL A 300 30.86 -27.60 11.04
CA VAL A 300 30.77 -28.92 10.39
C VAL A 300 29.31 -29.39 10.30
N THR A 301 28.56 -29.33 11.40
CA THR A 301 27.14 -29.73 11.43
C THR A 301 26.29 -28.83 10.53
N THR A 302 26.62 -27.53 10.47
CA THR A 302 25.93 -26.57 9.59
C THR A 302 26.18 -26.89 8.12
N ALA A 303 27.43 -27.11 7.73
CA ALA A 303 27.78 -27.50 6.37
C ALA A 303 27.10 -28.81 5.95
N GLN A 304 27.06 -29.80 6.84
CA GLN A 304 26.33 -31.06 6.62
C GLN A 304 24.83 -30.83 6.47
N GLY A 305 24.22 -30.00 7.32
CA GLY A 305 22.80 -29.66 7.25
C GLY A 305 22.43 -28.92 5.96
N LEU A 306 23.26 -27.97 5.52
CA LEU A 306 23.10 -27.28 4.24
C LEU A 306 23.24 -28.25 3.05
N GLY A 307 24.23 -29.13 3.08
CA GLY A 307 24.40 -30.18 2.07
C GLY A 307 23.21 -31.13 1.98
N ALA A 308 22.65 -31.53 3.12
CA ALA A 308 21.46 -32.39 3.18
C ALA A 308 20.21 -31.69 2.62
N LEU A 309 20.04 -30.39 2.92
CA LEU A 309 18.97 -29.57 2.35
C LEU A 309 19.11 -29.41 0.82
N ALA A 310 20.33 -29.18 0.33
CA ALA A 310 20.61 -29.10 -1.11
C ALA A 310 20.32 -30.43 -1.81
N ALA A 311 20.80 -31.53 -1.25
CA ALA A 311 20.59 -32.87 -1.80
C ALA A 311 19.11 -33.26 -1.85
N ALA A 312 18.29 -32.74 -0.93
CA ALA A 312 16.84 -32.92 -0.91
C ALA A 312 16.08 -31.90 -1.78
N GLY A 313 16.76 -30.97 -2.45
CA GLY A 313 16.13 -29.93 -3.29
C GLY A 313 15.39 -28.83 -2.52
N LEU A 314 15.55 -28.74 -1.20
CA LEU A 314 14.79 -27.83 -0.34
C LEU A 314 15.34 -26.39 -0.30
N ILE A 315 16.59 -26.19 -0.73
CA ILE A 315 17.23 -24.87 -0.79
C ILE A 315 17.57 -24.49 -2.24
N GLU A 316 17.63 -23.18 -2.48
CA GLU A 316 18.00 -22.53 -3.73
C GLU A 316 18.76 -21.25 -3.33
N ASP A 317 19.94 -20.95 -3.86
CA ASP A 317 20.72 -19.75 -3.51
C ASP A 317 20.86 -19.48 -1.99
N GLU A 318 21.21 -20.52 -1.20
CA GLU A 318 21.35 -20.44 0.27
C GLU A 318 20.07 -20.07 1.05
N ARG A 319 18.91 -20.00 0.38
CA ARG A 319 17.60 -19.77 1.01
C ARG A 319 16.75 -21.03 0.93
N LEU A 320 15.94 -21.23 1.95
CA LEU A 320 14.90 -22.25 1.92
C LEU A 320 13.82 -21.85 0.90
N ARG A 321 13.41 -22.78 0.03
CA ARG A 321 12.36 -22.52 -0.96
C ARG A 321 11.10 -22.00 -0.26
N ARG A 322 10.40 -21.05 -0.90
CA ARG A 322 9.29 -20.30 -0.27
C ARG A 322 8.21 -21.21 0.31
N ALA A 323 7.81 -22.25 -0.43
CA ALA A 323 6.79 -23.20 0.02
C ALA A 323 7.24 -24.01 1.25
N ALA A 324 8.46 -24.55 1.22
CA ALA A 324 9.05 -25.25 2.36
C ALA A 324 9.24 -24.34 3.59
N ARG A 325 9.61 -23.07 3.37
CA ARG A 325 9.70 -22.05 4.41
C ARG A 325 8.35 -21.79 5.08
N THR A 326 7.29 -21.56 4.31
CA THR A 326 5.94 -21.37 4.86
C THR A 326 5.50 -22.60 5.66
N ALA A 327 5.62 -23.80 5.08
CA ALA A 327 5.26 -25.05 5.76
C ALA A 327 6.00 -25.29 7.08
N LEU A 328 7.26 -24.82 7.17
CA LEU A 328 8.06 -24.91 8.39
C LEU A 328 7.62 -23.86 9.42
N LEU A 329 7.49 -22.59 9.02
CA LEU A 329 7.08 -21.50 9.93
C LEU A 329 5.70 -21.75 10.53
N ASP A 330 4.73 -22.22 9.73
CA ASP A 330 3.37 -22.53 10.18
C ASP A 330 3.33 -23.68 11.21
N SER A 331 4.42 -24.44 11.34
CA SER A 331 4.55 -25.53 12.31
C SER A 331 5.31 -25.15 13.58
N LEU A 332 5.92 -23.97 13.62
CA LEU A 332 6.64 -23.49 14.80
C LEU A 332 5.65 -22.86 15.78
N ASP A 333 5.94 -23.04 17.07
CA ASP A 333 5.24 -22.30 18.10
C ASP A 333 5.54 -20.79 17.97
N PRO A 334 4.54 -19.90 18.08
CA PRO A 334 4.76 -18.45 17.95
C PRO A 334 5.81 -17.88 18.93
N ALA A 335 5.93 -18.42 20.15
CA ALA A 335 6.95 -17.98 21.10
C ALA A 335 8.34 -18.47 20.70
N GLU A 336 8.47 -19.71 20.20
CA GLU A 336 9.73 -20.20 19.61
C GLU A 336 10.15 -19.34 18.40
N GLN A 337 9.21 -19.05 17.50
CA GLN A 337 9.46 -18.20 16.34
C GLN A 337 9.89 -16.79 16.74
N GLY A 338 9.21 -16.15 17.71
CA GLY A 338 9.58 -14.85 18.24
C GLY A 338 11.00 -14.84 18.84
N ALA A 339 11.35 -15.87 19.62
CA ALA A 339 12.70 -16.02 20.19
C ALA A 339 13.79 -16.19 19.12
N LEU A 340 13.51 -16.95 18.06
CA LEU A 340 14.43 -17.10 16.93
C LEU A 340 14.60 -15.79 16.15
N HIS A 341 13.52 -15.03 15.94
CA HIS A 341 13.61 -13.70 15.32
C HIS A 341 14.45 -12.74 16.17
N ARG A 342 14.25 -12.69 17.49
CA ARG A 342 15.07 -11.87 18.39
C ARG A 342 16.55 -12.24 18.28
N ARG A 343 16.88 -13.53 18.36
CA ARG A 343 18.25 -14.03 18.23
C ARG A 343 18.86 -13.74 16.86
N ALA A 344 18.06 -13.84 15.78
CA ALA A 344 18.50 -13.48 14.44
C ALA A 344 18.85 -11.99 14.34
N ALA A 345 18.07 -11.11 14.97
CA ALA A 345 18.38 -9.68 15.02
C ALA A 345 19.73 -9.41 15.73
N THR A 346 19.99 -10.07 16.87
CA THR A 346 21.26 -9.95 17.59
C THR A 346 22.46 -10.39 16.74
N ILE A 347 22.36 -11.54 16.07
CA ILE A 347 23.44 -12.08 15.21
C ILE A 347 23.69 -11.13 14.04
N LEU A 348 22.63 -10.71 13.34
CA LEU A 348 22.76 -9.78 12.20
C LEU A 348 23.36 -8.44 12.60
N ARG A 349 23.07 -7.95 13.81
CA ARG A 349 23.70 -6.75 14.35
C ARG A 349 25.20 -6.93 14.58
N HIS A 350 25.62 -8.06 15.15
CA HIS A 350 27.03 -8.37 15.38
C HIS A 350 27.81 -8.45 14.06
N GLU A 351 27.21 -9.03 13.02
CA GLU A 351 27.79 -9.14 11.68
C GLU A 351 27.75 -7.84 10.86
N GLY A 352 27.27 -6.72 11.43
CA GLY A 352 27.21 -5.45 10.72
C GLY A 352 26.19 -5.40 9.58
N ALA A 353 25.13 -6.21 9.64
CA ALA A 353 24.08 -6.21 8.62
C ALA A 353 23.33 -4.86 8.58
N PRO A 354 22.77 -4.48 7.40
CA PRO A 354 21.99 -3.24 7.26
C PRO A 354 20.83 -3.15 8.27
N ALA A 355 20.56 -1.94 8.78
CA ALA A 355 19.55 -1.69 9.80
C ALA A 355 18.17 -2.24 9.40
N ALA A 356 17.74 -2.06 8.14
CA ALA A 356 16.47 -2.60 7.66
C ALA A 356 16.38 -4.13 7.72
N ARG A 357 17.49 -4.87 7.59
CA ARG A 357 17.47 -6.35 7.71
C ARG A 357 17.26 -6.75 9.16
N THR A 358 18.00 -6.13 10.08
CA THR A 358 17.88 -6.38 11.54
C THR A 358 16.52 -5.96 12.08
N ALA A 359 16.03 -4.77 11.70
CA ALA A 359 14.73 -4.23 12.11
C ALA A 359 13.54 -5.13 11.72
N ARG A 360 13.59 -5.81 10.57
CA ARG A 360 12.57 -6.78 10.16
C ARG A 360 12.43 -7.93 11.16
N HIS A 361 13.54 -8.38 11.73
CA HIS A 361 13.53 -9.45 12.74
C HIS A 361 13.03 -8.94 14.09
N LEU A 362 13.40 -7.72 14.51
CA LEU A 362 12.84 -7.07 15.70
C LEU A 362 11.31 -6.92 15.59
N LEU A 363 10.83 -6.45 14.43
CA LEU A 363 9.39 -6.29 14.15
C LEU A 363 8.65 -7.63 14.15
N ALA A 364 9.23 -8.66 13.54
CA ALA A 364 8.65 -10.01 13.55
C ALA A 364 8.63 -10.64 14.95
N ALA A 365 9.62 -10.34 15.79
CA ALA A 365 9.63 -10.75 17.20
C ALA A 365 8.67 -9.93 18.08
N ARG A 366 8.22 -8.76 17.59
CA ARG A 366 7.56 -7.70 18.38
C ARG A 366 8.32 -7.38 19.67
N ASP A 367 9.64 -7.35 19.56
CA ASP A 367 10.51 -7.13 20.70
C ASP A 367 11.74 -6.32 20.30
N ALA A 368 11.93 -5.23 21.03
CA ALA A 368 13.05 -4.32 20.93
C ALA A 368 13.61 -3.99 22.33
N SER A 369 13.59 -4.96 23.25
CA SER A 369 14.05 -4.80 24.63
C SER A 369 15.55 -4.51 24.77
N ASP A 370 16.35 -4.91 23.76
CA ASP A 370 17.79 -4.68 23.77
C ASP A 370 18.12 -3.19 23.60
N PRO A 371 19.10 -2.62 24.33
CA PRO A 371 19.39 -1.18 24.30
C PRO A 371 19.72 -0.60 22.92
N TRP A 372 20.31 -1.40 22.03
CA TRP A 372 20.66 -0.99 20.67
C TRP A 372 19.48 -1.04 19.68
N ALA A 373 18.39 -1.74 20.02
CA ALA A 373 17.30 -2.04 19.09
C ALA A 373 16.54 -0.78 18.66
N VAL A 374 16.30 0.16 19.59
CA VAL A 374 15.64 1.45 19.30
C VAL A 374 16.42 2.25 18.25
N GLY A 375 17.76 2.28 18.34
CA GLY A 375 18.59 2.97 17.36
C GLY A 375 18.49 2.35 15.96
N VAL A 376 18.53 1.02 15.88
CA VAL A 376 18.39 0.27 14.62
C VAL A 376 17.01 0.47 13.99
N LEU A 377 15.93 0.49 14.79
CA LEU A 377 14.58 0.75 14.29
C LEU A 377 14.45 2.17 13.72
N ARG A 378 15.04 3.19 14.37
CA ARG A 378 15.08 4.57 13.86
C ARG A 378 15.81 4.65 12.53
N GLU A 379 17.00 4.06 12.43
CA GLU A 379 17.79 4.04 11.19
C GLU A 379 17.04 3.30 10.06
N ALA A 380 16.45 2.14 10.37
CA ALA A 380 15.64 1.38 9.43
C ALA A 380 14.38 2.13 8.97
N ALA A 381 13.80 2.96 9.82
CA ALA A 381 12.68 3.83 9.45
C ALA A 381 13.12 4.88 8.42
N GLU A 382 14.25 5.56 8.62
CA GLU A 382 14.79 6.50 7.64
C GLU A 382 15.18 5.80 6.31
N GLU A 383 15.73 4.58 6.37
CA GLU A 383 16.04 3.76 5.20
C GLU A 383 14.76 3.29 4.45
N ALA A 384 13.65 3.14 5.18
CA ALA A 384 12.34 2.83 4.60
C ALA A 384 11.72 4.07 3.94
N LEU A 385 11.84 5.25 4.56
CA LEU A 385 11.36 6.52 4.01
C LEU A 385 12.08 6.94 2.73
N SER A 386 13.40 6.72 2.64
CA SER A 386 14.17 6.99 1.42
C SER A 386 13.75 6.11 0.22
N ARG A 387 12.99 5.04 0.48
CA ARG A 387 12.41 4.15 -0.54
C ARG A 387 10.88 4.23 -0.59
N ASP A 388 10.30 5.31 -0.07
CA ASP A 388 8.85 5.59 0.00
C ASP A 388 8.01 4.48 0.67
N ARG A 389 8.59 3.75 1.64
CA ARG A 389 7.90 2.71 2.43
C ARG A 389 7.40 3.26 3.76
N ALA A 390 6.57 4.31 3.71
CA ALA A 390 6.11 5.05 4.89
C ALA A 390 5.43 4.16 5.94
N ARG A 391 4.57 3.21 5.54
CA ARG A 391 3.92 2.27 6.48
C ARG A 391 4.94 1.47 7.29
N ARG A 392 5.97 0.94 6.66
CA ARG A 392 7.03 0.20 7.36
C ARG A 392 7.84 1.09 8.30
N ALA A 393 8.08 2.35 7.90
CA ALA A 393 8.77 3.30 8.78
C ALA A 393 7.95 3.56 10.05
N VAL A 394 6.62 3.70 9.91
CA VAL A 394 5.71 3.79 11.06
C VAL A 394 5.77 2.53 11.92
N ASP A 395 5.66 1.33 11.33
CA ASP A 395 5.75 0.07 12.08
C ASP A 395 7.04 -0.03 12.94
N TYR A 396 8.18 0.40 12.38
CA TYR A 396 9.45 0.40 13.12
C TYR A 396 9.48 1.45 14.24
N LEU A 397 8.99 2.66 13.99
CA LEU A 397 8.98 3.72 14.99
C LEU A 397 7.96 3.47 16.10
N GLU A 398 6.81 2.85 15.80
CA GLU A 398 5.82 2.43 16.81
C GLU A 398 6.43 1.39 17.75
N LEU A 399 7.06 0.33 17.22
CA LEU A 399 7.75 -0.65 18.04
C LEU A 399 8.89 -0.02 18.86
N ALA A 400 9.62 0.94 18.27
CA ALA A 400 10.67 1.66 18.97
C ALA A 400 10.12 2.49 20.12
N ALA A 401 8.99 3.18 19.93
CA ALA A 401 8.34 3.99 20.95
C ALA A 401 7.80 3.13 22.10
N GLU A 402 7.16 2.00 21.79
CA GLU A 402 6.59 1.06 22.77
C GLU A 402 7.64 0.49 23.73
N GLN A 403 8.85 0.21 23.23
CA GLN A 403 9.93 -0.43 24.00
C GLN A 403 10.99 0.56 24.51
N CYS A 404 10.91 1.84 24.13
CA CYS A 404 11.86 2.86 24.58
C CYS A 404 11.61 3.25 26.05
N ARG A 405 12.61 3.06 26.92
CA ARG A 405 12.53 3.43 28.35
C ARG A 405 12.84 4.90 28.62
N ASP A 406 13.64 5.53 27.76
CA ASP A 406 14.02 6.94 27.86
C ASP A 406 12.87 7.82 27.34
N ARG A 407 12.36 8.69 28.21
CA ARG A 407 11.23 9.55 27.90
C ARG A 407 11.55 10.61 26.84
N ALA A 408 12.77 11.16 26.86
CA ALA A 408 13.19 12.16 25.88
C ALA A 408 13.29 11.52 24.49
N VAL A 409 13.95 10.36 24.38
CA VAL A 409 14.06 9.62 23.11
C VAL A 409 12.69 9.15 22.61
N ARG A 410 11.82 8.68 23.50
CA ARG A 410 10.44 8.30 23.14
C ARG A 410 9.68 9.49 22.57
N ALA A 411 9.81 10.67 23.18
CA ALA A 411 9.19 11.89 22.67
C ALA A 411 9.73 12.25 21.27
N GLU A 412 11.05 12.15 21.02
CA GLU A 412 11.62 12.35 19.67
C GLU A 412 11.03 11.39 18.63
N ILE A 413 10.88 10.11 18.98
CA ILE A 413 10.28 9.10 18.10
C ILE A 413 8.83 9.48 17.77
N HIS A 414 8.06 9.94 18.76
CA HIS A 414 6.70 10.41 18.54
C HIS A 414 6.61 11.68 17.68
N VAL A 415 7.58 12.61 17.80
CA VAL A 415 7.70 13.75 16.89
C VAL A 415 7.89 13.27 15.46
N ARG A 416 8.79 12.31 15.24
CA ARG A 416 9.04 11.74 13.91
C ARG A 416 7.85 10.96 13.37
N LEU A 417 7.15 10.19 14.22
CA LEU A 417 5.88 9.54 13.88
C LEU A 417 4.81 10.55 13.46
N ALA A 418 4.71 11.69 14.15
CA ALA A 418 3.76 12.74 13.79
C ALA A 418 4.05 13.29 12.39
N GLU A 419 5.32 13.60 12.08
CA GLU A 419 5.75 14.06 10.75
C GLU A 419 5.37 13.09 9.63
N ILE A 420 5.68 11.81 9.78
CA ILE A 420 5.45 10.78 8.75
C ILE A 420 3.96 10.44 8.63
N SER A 421 3.22 10.48 9.74
CA SER A 421 1.80 10.14 9.77
C SER A 421 0.98 10.99 8.80
N TRP A 422 1.43 12.20 8.47
CA TRP A 422 0.83 13.03 7.42
C TRP A 422 0.81 12.41 6.02
N ARG A 423 1.76 11.53 5.69
CA ARG A 423 1.73 10.75 4.45
C ARG A 423 0.53 9.82 4.41
N LEU A 424 0.16 9.25 5.56
CA LEU A 424 -0.75 8.12 5.64
C LEU A 424 -2.14 8.53 6.14
N ASN A 425 -2.20 9.24 7.27
CA ASN A 425 -3.43 9.68 7.91
C ASN A 425 -3.15 10.95 8.73
N PRO A 426 -3.47 12.15 8.19
CA PRO A 426 -3.31 13.44 8.87
C PRO A 426 -4.02 13.50 10.24
N SER A 427 -5.11 12.75 10.39
CA SER A 427 -5.89 12.67 11.63
C SER A 427 -5.17 11.89 12.72
N ALA A 428 -4.47 10.80 12.36
CA ALA A 428 -3.72 9.97 13.30
C ALA A 428 -2.51 10.72 13.88
N ALA A 429 -1.86 11.56 13.07
CA ALA A 429 -0.74 12.40 13.50
C ALA A 429 -1.10 13.24 14.73
N GLU A 430 -2.32 13.80 14.78
CA GLU A 430 -2.77 14.62 15.90
C GLU A 430 -3.08 13.80 17.14
N GLN A 431 -3.92 12.78 16.97
CA GLN A 431 -4.54 12.08 18.08
C GLN A 431 -3.60 11.11 18.77
N ARG A 432 -2.68 10.50 18.01
CA ARG A 432 -1.82 9.41 18.49
C ARG A 432 -0.38 9.84 18.71
N CYS A 433 0.12 10.83 17.95
CA CYS A 433 1.56 11.13 17.93
C CYS A 433 1.96 12.40 18.70
N LEU A 434 1.05 13.34 18.96
CA LEU A 434 1.41 14.60 19.64
C LEU A 434 1.25 14.58 21.17
N GLY A 435 0.58 13.57 21.75
CA GLY A 435 0.38 13.47 23.20
C GLY A 435 1.70 13.41 23.99
N GLU A 436 2.58 12.46 23.63
CA GLU A 436 3.86 12.26 24.32
C GLU A 436 4.82 13.46 24.15
N PRO A 437 5.02 14.04 22.95
CA PRO A 437 5.85 15.24 22.79
C PRO A 437 5.35 16.45 23.58
N LEU A 438 4.03 16.66 23.65
CA LEU A 438 3.45 17.76 24.42
C LEU A 438 3.63 17.55 25.93
N ALA A 439 3.49 16.32 26.42
CA ALA A 439 3.74 15.98 27.81
C ALA A 439 5.21 16.18 28.18
N ALA A 440 6.15 15.75 27.33
CA ALA A 440 7.59 15.97 27.51
C ALA A 440 7.95 17.47 27.49
N LEU A 441 7.36 18.23 26.57
CA LEU A 441 7.53 19.69 26.50
C LEU A 441 7.03 20.40 27.76
N ALA A 442 5.93 19.94 28.36
CA ALA A 442 5.36 20.55 29.56
C ALA A 442 6.28 20.40 30.79
N VAL A 443 7.01 19.28 30.90
CA VAL A 443 7.95 19.01 31.99
C VAL A 443 9.40 19.42 31.68
N GLY A 444 9.70 19.80 30.44
CA GLY A 444 11.03 20.25 30.01
C GLY A 444 11.98 19.14 29.52
N ASP A 445 11.47 17.93 29.31
CA ASP A 445 12.24 16.75 28.87
C ASP A 445 12.41 16.68 27.33
N LEU A 446 11.75 17.56 26.59
CA LEU A 446 11.83 17.57 25.12
C LEU A 446 13.11 18.30 24.66
N PRO A 447 13.99 17.65 23.85
CA PRO A 447 15.19 18.30 23.31
C PRO A 447 14.85 19.52 22.43
N GLU A 448 15.70 20.54 22.45
CA GLU A 448 15.48 21.79 21.69
C GLU A 448 15.35 21.55 20.17
N SER A 449 16.12 20.60 19.63
CA SER A 449 16.05 20.16 18.24
C SER A 449 14.65 19.66 17.85
N SER A 450 13.91 19.07 18.79
CA SER A 450 12.57 18.51 18.59
C SER A 450 11.45 19.52 18.85
N MET A 451 11.69 20.54 19.67
CA MET A 451 10.71 21.59 19.98
C MET A 451 10.25 22.33 18.71
N ALA A 452 11.18 22.65 17.78
CA ALA A 452 10.85 23.32 16.54
C ALA A 452 9.94 22.46 15.64
N SER A 453 10.16 21.13 15.62
CA SER A 453 9.28 20.22 14.89
C SER A 453 7.89 20.14 15.54
N VAL A 454 7.80 20.02 16.88
CA VAL A 454 6.52 20.06 17.59
C VAL A 454 5.76 21.35 17.29
N ALA A 455 6.43 22.50 17.29
CA ALA A 455 5.82 23.78 16.98
C ALA A 455 5.29 23.81 15.52
N ARG A 456 6.05 23.29 14.56
CA ARG A 456 5.59 23.13 13.16
C ARG A 456 4.40 22.19 13.04
N GLN A 457 4.39 21.06 13.75
CA GLN A 457 3.25 20.16 13.78
C GLN A 457 2.01 20.85 14.37
N LEU A 458 2.14 21.53 15.50
CA LEU A 458 1.04 22.30 16.09
C LEU A 458 0.49 23.36 15.11
N ARG A 459 1.35 24.06 14.37
CA ARG A 459 0.93 24.99 13.31
C ARG A 459 0.18 24.25 12.19
N ALA A 460 0.69 23.12 11.72
CA ALA A 460 0.05 22.32 10.69
C ALA A 460 -1.35 21.84 11.11
N HIS A 461 -1.53 21.46 12.38
CA HIS A 461 -2.81 21.14 13.03
C HIS A 461 -3.70 22.35 13.31
N GLY A 462 -3.25 23.56 13.01
CA GLY A 462 -4.02 24.78 13.21
C GLY A 462 -4.12 25.22 14.66
N ARG A 463 -3.25 24.73 15.56
CA ARG A 463 -3.14 25.11 16.98
C ARG A 463 -2.11 26.24 17.15
N LEU A 464 -2.44 27.43 16.63
CA LEU A 464 -1.51 28.55 16.55
C LEU A 464 -1.01 29.06 17.91
N ASP A 465 -1.90 29.16 18.92
CA ASP A 465 -1.51 29.67 20.25
C ASP A 465 -0.49 28.74 20.93
N ALA A 466 -0.77 27.43 20.89
CA ALA A 466 0.15 26.42 21.42
C ALA A 466 1.48 26.44 20.67
N ALA A 467 1.47 26.55 19.34
CA ALA A 467 2.70 26.64 18.57
C ALA A 467 3.51 27.90 18.92
N ARG A 468 2.85 29.05 19.06
CA ARG A 468 3.51 30.32 19.45
C ARG A 468 4.17 30.20 20.81
N GLU A 469 3.50 29.59 21.78
CA GLU A 469 4.07 29.37 23.10
C GLU A 469 5.38 28.55 23.02
N VAL A 470 5.43 27.53 22.17
CA VAL A 470 6.65 26.74 21.96
C VAL A 470 7.76 27.58 21.30
N PHE A 471 7.43 28.37 20.28
CA PHE A 471 8.40 29.26 19.64
C PHE A 471 8.93 30.35 20.59
N ASP A 472 8.09 30.93 21.43
CA ASP A 472 8.51 31.92 22.42
C ASP A 472 9.42 31.30 23.49
N ARG A 473 9.18 30.04 23.88
CA ARG A 473 10.09 29.29 24.78
C ARG A 473 11.45 29.03 24.12
N LEU A 474 11.47 28.66 22.83
CA LEU A 474 12.70 28.49 22.05
C LEU A 474 13.50 29.79 22.02
N ARG A 475 12.88 30.90 21.60
CA ARG A 475 13.52 32.22 21.49
C ARG A 475 14.12 32.74 22.81
N LYS A 476 13.52 32.38 23.96
CA LYS A 476 14.04 32.75 25.28
C LYS A 476 15.26 31.93 25.73
N ARG A 477 15.49 30.76 25.14
CA ARG A 477 16.59 29.84 25.49
C ARG A 477 17.79 29.96 24.56
N THR A 478 17.57 30.32 23.30
CA THR A 478 18.65 30.50 22.32
C THR A 478 19.35 31.85 22.53
N ASP A 479 20.69 31.86 22.47
CA ASP A 479 21.49 33.11 22.42
C ASP A 479 20.97 33.98 21.24
N PRO A 480 20.73 35.29 21.42
CA PRO A 480 20.32 36.20 20.35
C PRO A 480 21.19 36.16 19.08
N ARG A 481 22.38 35.56 19.12
CA ARG A 481 23.28 35.36 17.97
C ARG A 481 23.05 34.04 17.20
N ALA A 482 22.15 33.18 17.62
CA ALA A 482 21.86 31.92 16.95
C ALA A 482 20.93 32.13 15.74
N GLU A 483 21.53 32.43 14.58
CA GLU A 483 20.91 32.64 13.24
C GLU A 483 19.92 31.53 12.78
N TRP A 484 19.88 30.39 13.47
CA TRP A 484 19.05 29.24 13.11
C TRP A 484 17.56 29.43 13.45
N VAL A 485 17.21 30.25 14.46
CA VAL A 485 15.81 30.49 14.83
C VAL A 485 15.10 31.39 13.80
N GLU A 486 15.82 32.31 13.16
CA GLU A 486 15.32 33.10 12.03
C GLU A 486 15.08 32.24 10.78
N HIS A 487 15.97 31.28 10.49
CA HIS A 487 15.80 30.37 9.35
C HIS A 487 14.62 29.38 9.50
N VAL A 488 14.16 29.11 10.74
CA VAL A 488 12.97 28.27 10.99
C VAL A 488 11.67 28.99 10.59
N GLU A 489 11.68 30.32 10.43
CA GLU A 489 10.54 31.13 9.95
C GLU A 489 10.68 31.60 8.48
N SER A 490 11.86 31.49 7.86
CA SER A 490 12.29 32.37 6.75
C SER A 490 11.88 31.99 5.31
N ASP A 491 11.84 30.73 4.90
CA ASP A 491 11.88 30.46 3.43
C ASP A 491 10.52 30.52 2.71
N VAL A 492 9.40 30.49 3.43
CA VAL A 492 8.09 30.89 2.90
C VAL A 492 7.30 31.50 4.05
N PRO A 493 6.86 32.77 3.95
CA PRO A 493 5.90 33.31 4.90
C PRO A 493 4.69 32.39 4.93
N PHE A 494 4.50 31.69 6.04
CA PHE A 494 3.21 31.06 6.28
C PHE A 494 2.19 32.19 6.25
N PRO A 495 0.99 32.04 5.68
CA PRO A 495 0.07 33.17 5.54
C PRO A 495 -0.39 33.66 6.92
N TRP A 496 -0.07 32.89 7.97
CA TRP A 496 -0.42 33.07 9.37
C TRP A 496 0.82 33.20 10.27
N SER A 497 2.04 33.33 9.72
CA SER A 497 3.25 33.61 10.52
C SER A 497 3.43 35.11 10.68
N ASP A 498 3.02 35.64 11.83
CA ASP A 498 3.53 36.90 12.37
C ASP A 498 4.41 36.58 13.58
N GLY A 499 5.72 36.66 13.38
CA GLY A 499 6.66 37.10 14.40
C GLY A 499 6.69 38.63 14.43
N PRO A 500 7.13 39.27 15.53
CA PRO A 500 7.14 40.72 15.68
C PRO A 500 8.24 41.44 14.88
N ASP A 501 8.86 40.80 13.88
CA ASP A 501 9.90 41.43 13.08
C ASP A 501 9.28 42.30 11.97
N PRO A 502 9.42 43.64 12.05
CA PRO A 502 8.94 44.55 11.03
C PRO A 502 9.62 44.34 9.66
N SER A 503 10.72 43.59 9.61
CA SER A 503 11.48 43.31 8.38
C SER A 503 10.75 42.32 7.44
N ALA A 504 10.08 41.29 7.97
CA ALA A 504 9.31 40.34 7.15
C ALA A 504 7.99 40.94 6.66
N ALA A 505 7.42 41.88 7.43
CA ALA A 505 6.28 42.71 7.04
C ALA A 505 6.60 43.72 5.92
N ALA A 506 7.88 43.91 5.58
CA ALA A 506 8.33 44.87 4.56
C ALA A 506 8.37 44.32 3.12
N ALA A 507 8.25 43.00 2.92
CA ALA A 507 8.20 42.42 1.57
C ALA A 507 6.88 42.77 0.86
N ASP A 508 6.97 43.29 -0.36
CA ASP A 508 5.82 43.64 -1.20
C ASP A 508 4.90 42.41 -1.36
N PRO A 509 3.57 42.52 -1.18
CA PRO A 509 2.63 41.46 -1.52
C PRO A 509 2.86 40.77 -2.88
N ALA A 510 3.41 41.49 -3.87
CA ALA A 510 3.80 40.92 -5.16
C ALA A 510 5.02 39.97 -5.06
N GLU A 511 6.03 40.35 -4.28
CA GLU A 511 7.24 39.56 -4.02
C GLU A 511 6.90 38.25 -3.30
N ARG A 512 5.99 38.30 -2.30
CA ARG A 512 5.51 37.09 -1.60
C ARG A 512 4.78 36.11 -2.52
N LEU A 513 4.00 36.62 -3.48
CA LEU A 513 3.34 35.78 -4.48
C LEU A 513 4.36 35.15 -5.43
N GLU A 514 5.39 35.89 -5.84
CA GLU A 514 6.46 35.35 -6.69
C GLU A 514 7.23 34.22 -5.99
N VAL A 515 7.57 34.39 -4.71
CA VAL A 515 8.22 33.35 -3.90
C VAL A 515 7.34 32.11 -3.79
N ALA A 516 6.04 32.28 -3.51
CA ALA A 516 5.09 31.17 -3.44
C ALA A 516 4.99 30.41 -4.78
N GLU A 517 4.87 31.12 -5.90
CA GLU A 517 4.82 30.47 -7.22
C GLU A 517 6.16 29.82 -7.59
N ARG A 518 7.29 30.40 -7.20
CA ARG A 518 8.61 29.79 -7.39
C ARG A 518 8.69 28.47 -6.62
N LEU A 519 8.23 28.44 -5.37
CA LEU A 519 8.20 27.23 -4.54
C LEU A 519 7.35 26.13 -5.18
N LEU A 520 6.16 26.47 -5.71
CA LEU A 520 5.31 25.50 -6.43
C LEU A 520 6.00 24.91 -7.67
N ARG A 521 6.91 25.66 -8.32
CA ARG A 521 7.64 25.20 -9.51
C ARG A 521 8.88 24.36 -9.21
N VAL A 522 9.64 24.70 -8.16
CA VAL A 522 10.99 24.13 -7.95
C VAL A 522 11.06 23.09 -6.83
N SER A 523 10.09 23.05 -5.92
CA SER A 523 10.16 22.17 -4.76
C SER A 523 9.60 20.78 -5.05
N GLY A 524 10.39 19.75 -4.77
CA GLY A 524 9.91 18.37 -4.73
C GLY A 524 9.08 18.08 -3.48
N LEU A 525 8.13 17.14 -3.58
CA LEU A 525 7.27 16.75 -2.46
C LEU A 525 8.01 15.82 -1.47
N THR A 526 8.13 16.28 -0.22
CA THR A 526 8.76 15.61 0.93
C THR A 526 7.98 15.92 2.20
N ASP A 527 8.28 15.23 3.32
CA ASP A 527 7.67 15.52 4.62
C ASP A 527 7.92 16.96 5.10
N VAL A 528 9.05 17.54 4.71
CA VAL A 528 9.43 18.90 5.10
C VAL A 528 8.79 19.95 4.19
N THR A 529 8.67 19.66 2.89
CA THR A 529 8.17 20.61 1.89
C THR A 529 6.65 20.62 1.73
N LEU A 530 5.94 19.62 2.28
CA LEU A 530 4.47 19.53 2.18
C LEU A 530 3.75 20.83 2.59
N PHE A 531 3.99 21.33 3.81
CA PHE A 531 3.27 22.50 4.32
C PHE A 531 3.63 23.80 3.61
N PRO A 532 4.91 24.09 3.30
CA PRO A 532 5.27 25.21 2.43
C PRO A 532 4.54 25.18 1.08
N ILE A 533 4.49 24.02 0.41
CA ILE A 533 3.86 23.89 -0.92
C ILE A 533 2.35 24.15 -0.84
N VAL A 534 1.66 23.52 0.11
CA VAL A 534 0.21 23.68 0.30
C VAL A 534 -0.15 25.13 0.66
N THR A 535 0.70 25.76 1.46
CA THR A 535 0.60 27.17 1.81
C THR A 535 0.73 28.08 0.60
N ALA A 536 1.76 27.86 -0.22
CA ALA A 536 1.98 28.62 -1.45
C ALA A 536 0.80 28.49 -2.40
N ALA A 537 0.26 27.27 -2.58
CA ALA A 537 -0.95 27.05 -3.37
C ALA A 537 -2.15 27.85 -2.87
N ARG A 538 -2.44 27.83 -1.56
CA ARG A 538 -3.54 28.59 -0.96
C ARG A 538 -3.35 30.10 -1.10
N LEU A 539 -2.11 30.59 -0.98
CA LEU A 539 -1.80 31.99 -1.20
C LEU A 539 -2.06 32.41 -2.66
N SER A 540 -1.61 31.60 -3.63
CA SER A 540 -1.89 31.82 -5.06
C SER A 540 -3.40 31.82 -5.36
N ILE A 541 -4.17 30.89 -4.78
CA ILE A 541 -5.64 30.87 -4.90
C ILE A 541 -6.26 32.17 -4.34
N ALA A 542 -5.79 32.64 -3.17
CA ALA A 542 -6.29 33.86 -2.55
C ALA A 542 -5.92 35.14 -3.33
N ARG A 543 -4.91 35.07 -4.20
CA ARG A 543 -4.41 36.17 -5.04
C ARG A 543 -4.85 36.07 -6.50
N ASP A 544 -6.01 35.44 -6.73
CA ASP A 544 -6.65 35.35 -8.05
C ASP A 544 -5.81 34.56 -9.10
N ARG A 545 -4.95 33.64 -8.63
CA ARG A 545 -4.15 32.70 -9.45
C ARG A 545 -4.55 31.25 -9.18
N ALA A 546 -5.86 30.97 -9.16
CA ALA A 546 -6.39 29.64 -8.84
C ALA A 546 -6.03 28.59 -9.91
N SER A 547 -6.02 28.97 -11.19
CA SER A 547 -5.66 28.09 -12.30
C SER A 547 -4.22 27.57 -12.22
N VAL A 548 -3.27 28.47 -11.91
CA VAL A 548 -1.85 28.13 -11.71
C VAL A 548 -1.69 27.23 -10.49
N ALA A 549 -2.31 27.60 -9.36
CA ALA A 549 -2.23 26.82 -8.13
C ALA A 549 -2.77 25.40 -8.31
N GLU A 550 -3.91 25.25 -9.00
CA GLU A 550 -4.52 23.95 -9.26
C GLU A 550 -3.64 23.07 -10.16
N ALA A 551 -3.05 23.63 -11.22
CA ALA A 551 -2.18 22.88 -12.11
C ALA A 551 -1.06 22.18 -11.31
N HIS A 552 -0.38 22.93 -10.44
CA HIS A 552 0.63 22.40 -9.53
C HIS A 552 0.05 21.42 -8.49
N CYS A 553 -1.08 21.75 -7.84
CA CYS A 553 -1.69 20.86 -6.85
C CYS A 553 -2.11 19.52 -7.44
N ARG A 554 -2.56 19.49 -8.70
CA ARG A 554 -2.92 18.26 -9.40
C ARG A 554 -1.70 17.39 -9.68
N ASP A 555 -0.56 17.99 -10.02
CA ASP A 555 0.69 17.24 -10.20
C ASP A 555 1.16 16.62 -8.87
N PHE A 556 1.11 17.38 -7.78
CA PHE A 556 1.41 16.87 -6.44
C PHE A 556 0.39 15.84 -5.93
N LEU A 557 -0.88 15.96 -6.31
CA LEU A 557 -1.91 14.97 -6.03
C LEU A 557 -1.61 13.64 -6.74
N ALA A 558 -1.26 13.70 -8.03
CA ALA A 558 -0.87 12.51 -8.79
C ALA A 558 0.39 11.86 -8.24
N GLU A 559 1.39 12.67 -7.85
CA GLU A 559 2.59 12.19 -7.17
C GLU A 559 2.28 11.51 -5.83
N SER A 560 1.39 12.09 -5.02
CA SER A 560 0.97 11.53 -3.73
C SER A 560 0.31 10.16 -3.90
N ILE A 561 -0.51 9.99 -4.95
CA ILE A 561 -1.14 8.70 -5.27
C ILE A 561 -0.08 7.66 -5.68
N ARG A 562 0.87 8.03 -6.55
CA ARG A 562 1.96 7.12 -6.97
C ARG A 562 2.83 6.64 -5.80
N ARG A 563 3.03 7.50 -4.80
CA ARG A 563 3.83 7.20 -3.59
C ARG A 563 3.01 6.51 -2.48
N GLU A 564 1.77 6.13 -2.74
CA GLU A 564 0.85 5.55 -1.75
C GLU A 564 0.73 6.42 -0.47
N ALA A 565 0.69 7.74 -0.64
CA ALA A 565 0.57 8.73 0.42
C ALA A 565 -0.83 9.37 0.45
N PRO A 566 -1.87 8.66 0.92
CA PRO A 566 -3.25 9.15 0.91
C PRO A 566 -3.46 10.41 1.75
N GLY A 567 -2.68 10.60 2.82
CA GLY A 567 -2.74 11.81 3.63
C GLY A 567 -2.30 13.06 2.87
N TRP A 568 -1.23 12.97 2.07
CA TRP A 568 -0.82 14.05 1.19
C TRP A 568 -1.84 14.30 0.06
N ALA A 569 -2.35 13.21 -0.53
CA ALA A 569 -3.39 13.29 -1.55
C ALA A 569 -4.63 14.04 -1.02
N ALA A 570 -5.04 13.82 0.23
CA ALA A 570 -6.15 14.53 0.84
C ALA A 570 -5.93 16.05 0.89
N VAL A 571 -4.72 16.49 1.24
CA VAL A 571 -4.37 17.90 1.36
C VAL A 571 -4.38 18.59 0.00
N PHE A 572 -3.77 17.98 -1.02
CA PHE A 572 -3.75 18.53 -2.38
C PHE A 572 -5.12 18.48 -3.05
N ALA A 573 -5.89 17.41 -2.85
CA ALA A 573 -7.27 17.33 -3.33
C ALA A 573 -8.15 18.44 -2.70
N SER A 574 -7.97 18.74 -1.41
CA SER A 574 -8.66 19.88 -0.78
C SER A 574 -8.27 21.23 -1.40
N ALA A 575 -7.00 21.42 -1.78
CA ALA A 575 -6.56 22.64 -2.45
C ALA A 575 -7.10 22.75 -3.88
N CYS A 576 -7.12 21.64 -4.64
CA CYS A 576 -7.76 21.56 -5.95
C CYS A 576 -9.26 21.87 -5.87
N ALA A 577 -9.95 21.36 -4.85
CA ALA A 577 -11.36 21.64 -4.63
C ALA A 577 -11.62 23.14 -4.41
N GLU A 578 -10.79 23.80 -3.60
CA GLU A 578 -10.89 25.25 -3.41
C GLU A 578 -10.61 26.02 -4.71
N ALA A 579 -9.55 25.66 -5.45
CA ALA A 579 -9.20 26.31 -6.69
C ALA A 579 -10.28 26.15 -7.78
N ALA A 580 -10.80 24.94 -7.96
CA ALA A 580 -11.88 24.65 -8.90
C ALA A 580 -13.18 25.40 -8.53
N LEU A 581 -13.49 25.48 -7.23
CA LEU A 581 -14.62 26.29 -6.73
C LEU A 581 -14.44 27.77 -7.08
N ARG A 582 -13.24 28.33 -6.92
CA ARG A 582 -12.96 29.73 -7.31
C ARG A 582 -13.23 29.92 -8.80
N GLN A 583 -12.72 29.03 -9.65
CA GLN A 583 -12.91 29.08 -11.10
C GLN A 583 -14.36 28.80 -11.55
N GLY A 584 -15.30 28.51 -10.64
CA GLY A 584 -16.68 28.19 -10.96
C GLY A 584 -16.90 26.77 -11.50
N ARG A 585 -15.89 25.90 -11.50
CA ARG A 585 -16.01 24.49 -11.93
C ARG A 585 -16.56 23.64 -10.79
N LEU A 586 -17.84 23.82 -10.49
CA LEU A 586 -18.50 23.18 -9.34
C LEU A 586 -18.46 21.64 -9.36
N PRO A 587 -18.65 20.93 -10.49
CA PRO A 587 -18.54 19.47 -10.53
C PRO A 587 -17.12 18.97 -10.21
N ASP A 588 -16.09 19.64 -10.73
CA ASP A 588 -14.69 19.27 -10.45
C ASP A 588 -14.36 19.53 -8.99
N ALA A 589 -14.83 20.65 -8.43
CA ALA A 589 -14.67 20.98 -7.03
C ALA A 589 -15.35 19.95 -6.10
N GLU A 590 -16.55 19.48 -6.46
CA GLU A 590 -17.23 18.39 -5.76
C GLU A 590 -16.39 17.11 -5.79
N GLY A 591 -15.91 16.71 -6.98
CA GLY A 591 -15.10 15.51 -7.17
C GLY A 591 -13.82 15.53 -6.32
N TYR A 592 -13.08 16.64 -6.35
CA TYR A 592 -11.87 16.79 -5.53
C TYR A 592 -12.17 16.81 -4.03
N ALA A 593 -13.27 17.42 -3.60
CA ALA A 593 -13.64 17.45 -2.17
C ALA A 593 -14.01 16.04 -1.67
N HIS A 594 -14.74 15.24 -2.45
CA HIS A 594 -15.01 13.83 -2.12
C HIS A 594 -13.74 12.98 -2.15
N GLN A 595 -12.84 13.21 -3.11
CA GLN A 595 -11.54 12.54 -3.15
C GLN A 595 -10.71 12.83 -1.89
N ALA A 596 -10.69 14.09 -1.45
CA ALA A 596 -10.03 14.49 -0.21
C ALA A 596 -10.62 13.79 1.00
N MET A 597 -11.96 13.67 1.06
CA MET A 597 -12.63 12.95 2.13
C MET A 597 -12.31 11.46 2.10
N ALA A 598 -12.42 10.79 0.95
CA ALA A 598 -12.21 9.35 0.81
C ALA A 598 -10.79 8.91 1.19
N ALA A 599 -9.80 9.79 1.00
CA ALA A 599 -8.41 9.53 1.39
C ALA A 599 -8.17 9.53 2.92
N MET A 600 -9.16 9.87 3.75
CA MET A 600 -9.02 10.02 5.21
C MET A 600 -10.05 9.18 6.01
N PRO A 601 -10.00 7.83 6.02
CA PRO A 601 -11.11 6.96 6.49
C PRO A 601 -11.58 7.16 7.96
N GLU A 602 -10.76 7.72 8.86
CA GLU A 602 -11.13 8.02 10.26
C GLU A 602 -11.77 9.43 10.37
N HIS A 603 -13.02 9.60 9.91
CA HIS A 603 -13.65 10.92 9.68
C HIS A 603 -14.32 11.61 10.88
N THR A 604 -14.30 11.10 12.11
CA THR A 604 -15.21 11.63 13.17
C THR A 604 -14.56 12.52 14.23
N GLY A 605 -13.25 12.79 14.16
CA GLY A 605 -12.57 13.60 15.19
C GLY A 605 -11.39 14.46 14.71
N SER A 606 -11.16 14.56 13.40
CA SER A 606 -9.99 15.25 12.84
C SER A 606 -10.24 16.73 12.56
N LEU A 607 -9.27 17.59 12.88
CA LEU A 607 -9.33 19.00 12.49
C LEU A 607 -9.22 19.19 10.97
N TYR A 608 -8.57 18.28 10.25
CA TYR A 608 -8.39 18.37 8.79
C TYR A 608 -9.68 18.28 7.98
N LEU A 609 -10.73 17.73 8.57
CA LEU A 609 -12.03 17.62 7.91
C LEU A 609 -12.62 19.00 7.59
N GLY A 610 -12.19 20.05 8.28
CA GLY A 610 -12.66 21.42 8.05
C GLY A 610 -12.52 21.86 6.59
N GLY A 611 -11.40 21.53 5.93
CA GLY A 611 -11.15 21.91 4.53
C GLY A 611 -12.11 21.23 3.54
N PRO A 612 -12.14 19.88 3.46
CA PRO A 612 -13.04 19.16 2.56
C PRO A 612 -14.53 19.44 2.85
N LEU A 613 -14.93 19.55 4.12
CA LEU A 613 -16.31 19.91 4.47
C LEU A 613 -16.65 21.34 4.02
N ALA A 614 -15.74 22.30 4.22
CA ALA A 614 -15.93 23.67 3.72
C ALA A 614 -16.09 23.68 2.19
N GLY A 615 -15.29 22.87 1.48
CA GLY A 615 -15.39 22.64 0.04
C GLY A 615 -16.79 22.16 -0.36
N LEU A 616 -17.24 21.02 0.17
CA LEU A 616 -18.56 20.46 -0.15
C LEU A 616 -19.72 21.41 0.23
N ILE A 617 -19.69 22.02 1.42
CA ILE A 617 -20.70 22.99 1.83
C ILE A 617 -20.76 24.15 0.84
N SER A 618 -19.60 24.70 0.45
CA SER A 618 -19.52 25.82 -0.48
C SER A 618 -19.98 25.44 -1.88
N VAL A 619 -19.60 24.25 -2.37
CA VAL A 619 -20.00 23.73 -3.68
C VAL A 619 -21.51 23.52 -3.73
N TYR A 620 -22.10 22.79 -2.79
CA TYR A 620 -23.55 22.56 -2.76
C TYR A 620 -24.34 23.86 -2.56
N THR A 621 -23.84 24.78 -1.73
CA THR A 621 -24.45 26.12 -1.58
C THR A 621 -24.40 26.92 -2.89
N ALA A 622 -23.31 26.84 -3.65
CA ALA A 622 -23.16 27.50 -4.95
C ALA A 622 -24.02 26.85 -6.03
N MET A 623 -24.14 25.52 -6.02
CA MET A 623 -25.05 24.76 -6.89
C MET A 623 -26.53 25.01 -6.55
N GLY A 624 -26.83 25.51 -5.34
CA GLY A 624 -28.19 25.69 -4.83
C GLY A 624 -28.84 24.40 -4.30
N ASP A 625 -28.06 23.33 -4.13
CA ASP A 625 -28.50 22.10 -3.46
C ASP A 625 -28.35 22.27 -1.93
N TYR A 626 -29.29 23.00 -1.34
CA TYR A 626 -29.25 23.31 0.08
C TYR A 626 -29.48 22.08 0.97
N GLU A 627 -30.12 21.03 0.45
CA GLU A 627 -30.28 19.77 1.18
C GLU A 627 -28.95 19.03 1.31
N ALA A 628 -28.18 18.92 0.22
CA ALA A 628 -26.84 18.37 0.25
C ALA A 628 -25.90 19.20 1.14
N ALA A 629 -25.96 20.53 1.05
CA ALA A 629 -25.19 21.41 1.93
C ALA A 629 -25.57 21.20 3.41
N ALA A 630 -26.87 21.10 3.74
CA ALA A 630 -27.34 20.86 5.10
C ALA A 630 -26.85 19.52 5.66
N ARG A 631 -26.80 18.45 4.85
CA ARG A 631 -26.23 17.16 5.26
C ARG A 631 -24.76 17.29 5.70
N GLN A 632 -23.98 18.09 4.99
CA GLN A 632 -22.57 18.32 5.37
C GLN A 632 -22.42 19.22 6.60
N VAL A 633 -23.24 20.26 6.73
CA VAL A 633 -23.26 21.14 7.92
C VAL A 633 -23.61 20.36 9.19
N ASN A 634 -24.57 19.44 9.10
CA ASN A 634 -25.04 18.63 10.23
C ASN A 634 -24.13 17.44 10.55
N ARG A 635 -23.03 17.25 9.81
CA ARG A 635 -22.08 16.17 10.09
C ARG A 635 -21.36 16.44 11.43
N PRO A 636 -21.23 15.44 12.31
CA PRO A 636 -20.52 15.61 13.57
C PRO A 636 -19.06 16.04 13.34
N VAL A 637 -18.64 17.10 14.04
CA VAL A 637 -17.26 17.59 14.07
C VAL A 637 -16.82 17.81 15.51
N THR A 638 -15.50 17.69 15.77
CA THR A 638 -14.95 17.93 17.11
C THR A 638 -15.08 19.40 17.51
N LYS A 639 -15.29 19.67 18.80
CA LYS A 639 -15.34 21.05 19.34
C LYS A 639 -14.06 21.83 19.03
N ALA A 640 -12.91 21.16 19.01
CA ALA A 640 -11.62 21.75 18.71
C ALA A 640 -11.53 22.31 17.27
N LEU A 641 -12.38 21.84 16.34
CA LEU A 641 -12.45 22.38 14.98
C LEU A 641 -12.87 23.86 15.00
N TYR A 642 -13.82 24.24 15.86
CA TYR A 642 -14.31 25.61 15.95
C TYR A 642 -13.26 26.60 16.48
N SER A 643 -12.11 26.12 16.96
CA SER A 643 -11.02 26.94 17.49
C SER A 643 -9.68 26.61 16.81
N SER A 644 -9.69 26.17 15.55
CA SER A 644 -8.49 25.87 14.76
C SER A 644 -8.48 26.60 13.42
N LEU A 645 -7.30 26.72 12.80
CA LEU A 645 -7.17 27.29 11.46
C LEU A 645 -8.05 26.57 10.42
N HIS A 646 -8.15 25.25 10.52
CA HIS A 646 -9.00 24.44 9.62
C HIS A 646 -10.49 24.72 9.83
N GLY A 647 -10.87 25.17 11.03
CA GLY A 647 -12.21 25.64 11.36
C GLY A 647 -12.61 26.93 10.66
N LEU A 648 -11.67 27.80 10.30
CA LEU A 648 -11.99 29.09 9.69
C LEU A 648 -12.70 28.92 8.34
N ALA A 649 -12.21 28.01 7.49
CA ALA A 649 -12.85 27.72 6.21
C ALA A 649 -14.24 27.09 6.42
N TYR A 650 -14.36 26.16 7.37
CA TYR A 650 -15.62 25.49 7.70
C TYR A 650 -16.69 26.48 8.21
N LEU A 651 -16.35 27.33 9.18
CA LEU A 651 -17.24 28.35 9.74
C LEU A 651 -17.70 29.33 8.68
N ARG A 652 -16.80 29.76 7.79
CA ARG A 652 -17.18 30.65 6.68
C ARG A 652 -18.11 29.97 5.68
N ALA A 653 -17.85 28.72 5.33
CA ALA A 653 -18.72 27.95 4.44
C ALA A 653 -20.11 27.74 5.07
N ARG A 654 -20.17 27.38 6.35
CA ARG A 654 -21.42 27.24 7.11
C ARG A 654 -22.19 28.55 7.22
N GLY A 655 -21.51 29.65 7.52
CA GLY A 655 -22.10 30.98 7.55
C GLY A 655 -22.67 31.40 6.19
N ARG A 656 -21.98 31.10 5.08
CA ARG A 656 -22.50 31.34 3.73
C ARG A 656 -23.71 30.49 3.39
N PHE A 657 -23.72 29.23 3.80
CA PHE A 657 -24.91 28.38 3.70
C PHE A 657 -26.08 28.98 4.49
N HIS A 658 -25.84 29.48 5.70
CA HIS A 658 -26.85 30.18 6.49
C HIS A 658 -27.37 31.45 5.80
N LEU A 659 -26.52 32.25 5.17
CA LEU A 659 -26.98 33.39 4.37
C LEU A 659 -27.83 32.96 3.16
N ALA A 660 -27.42 31.90 2.46
CA ALA A 660 -28.15 31.41 1.29
C ALA A 660 -29.52 30.81 1.64
N THR A 661 -29.71 30.39 2.90
CA THR A 661 -30.97 29.83 3.43
C THR A 661 -31.74 30.82 4.32
N ASP A 662 -31.44 32.12 4.19
CA ASP A 662 -32.12 33.24 4.87
C ASP A 662 -32.02 33.22 6.41
N ARG A 663 -30.92 32.67 6.94
CA ARG A 663 -30.60 32.61 8.37
C ARG A 663 -29.50 33.59 8.73
N ALA A 664 -29.72 34.88 8.47
CA ALA A 664 -28.69 35.92 8.59
C ALA A 664 -28.08 36.04 9.99
N ARG A 665 -28.85 35.85 11.07
CA ARG A 665 -28.32 35.88 12.45
C ARG A 665 -27.35 34.74 12.74
N ALA A 666 -27.65 33.53 12.25
CA ALA A 666 -26.77 32.38 12.41
C ALA A 666 -25.46 32.56 11.62
N ALA A 667 -25.57 33.09 10.40
CA ALA A 667 -24.40 33.45 9.60
C ALA A 667 -23.51 34.49 10.28
N LEU A 668 -24.11 35.55 10.83
CA LEU A 668 -23.40 36.60 11.55
C LEU A 668 -22.61 36.03 12.74
N ALA A 669 -23.19 35.11 13.50
CA ALA A 669 -22.51 34.45 14.62
C ALA A 669 -21.25 33.69 14.16
N ASP A 670 -21.34 32.92 13.08
CA ASP A 670 -20.19 32.19 12.51
C ASP A 670 -19.09 33.14 12.03
N PHE A 671 -19.45 34.23 11.35
CA PHE A 671 -18.47 35.20 10.85
C PHE A 671 -17.81 36.02 11.96
N LEU A 672 -18.55 36.38 13.00
CA LEU A 672 -17.98 37.04 14.19
C LEU A 672 -17.06 36.10 14.96
N HIS A 673 -17.36 34.80 15.01
CA HIS A 673 -16.46 33.81 15.60
C HIS A 673 -15.15 33.72 14.83
N VAL A 674 -15.21 33.74 13.49
CA VAL A 674 -14.01 33.84 12.63
C VAL A 674 -13.24 35.13 12.93
N ALA A 675 -13.92 36.26 13.03
CA ALA A 675 -13.30 37.56 13.36
C ALA A 675 -12.58 37.52 14.71
N TRP A 676 -13.20 36.91 15.72
CA TRP A 676 -12.61 36.72 17.04
C TRP A 676 -11.33 35.86 16.98
N LEU A 677 -11.36 34.73 16.27
CA LEU A 677 -10.20 33.85 16.12
C LEU A 677 -9.02 34.54 15.44
N VAL A 678 -9.24 35.19 14.29
CA VAL A 678 -8.15 35.85 13.54
C VAL A 678 -7.54 37.01 14.33
N HIS A 679 -8.34 37.70 15.15
CA HIS A 679 -7.84 38.77 16.02
C HIS A 679 -7.04 38.22 17.21
N THR A 680 -7.56 37.19 17.89
CA THR A 680 -6.86 36.50 18.99
C THR A 680 -5.51 35.96 18.52
N TRP A 681 -5.47 35.37 17.33
CA TRP A 681 -4.24 34.86 16.73
C TRP A 681 -3.36 35.95 16.13
N ARG A 682 -3.81 37.20 16.00
CA ARG A 682 -3.06 38.28 15.32
C ARG A 682 -2.65 37.87 13.91
N VAL A 683 -3.58 37.32 13.16
CA VAL A 683 -3.35 36.81 11.80
C VAL A 683 -4.37 37.37 10.81
N ASP A 684 -4.87 38.59 11.05
CA ASP A 684 -5.85 39.24 10.17
C ASP A 684 -5.23 39.54 8.80
N GLN A 685 -5.44 38.63 7.84
CA GLN A 685 -5.02 38.75 6.45
C GLN A 685 -6.24 39.02 5.56
N PRO A 686 -6.53 40.29 5.21
CA PRO A 686 -7.78 40.70 4.58
C PRO A 686 -8.09 40.00 3.25
N PHE A 687 -7.08 39.57 2.50
CA PHE A 687 -7.26 38.87 1.22
C PHE A 687 -7.49 37.36 1.38
N LEU A 688 -6.94 36.75 2.42
CA LEU A 688 -7.04 35.31 2.68
C LEU A 688 -8.33 34.96 3.43
N ILE A 689 -8.65 35.75 4.47
CA ILE A 689 -9.90 35.64 5.23
C ILE A 689 -10.58 37.01 5.26
N PRO A 690 -11.37 37.36 4.22
CA PRO A 690 -12.11 38.62 4.17
C PRO A 690 -13.37 38.59 5.06
N TRP A 691 -13.22 38.26 6.34
CA TRP A 691 -14.34 38.10 7.27
C TRP A 691 -15.21 39.36 7.38
N ARG A 692 -14.63 40.56 7.21
CA ARG A 692 -15.37 41.83 7.21
C ARG A 692 -16.44 41.87 6.12
N THR A 693 -16.14 41.32 4.94
CA THR A 693 -17.13 41.22 3.84
C THR A 693 -18.24 40.23 4.17
N ASP A 694 -17.89 39.11 4.81
CA ASP A 694 -18.86 38.10 5.21
C ASP A 694 -19.81 38.66 6.30
N VAL A 695 -19.26 39.37 7.31
CA VAL A 695 -20.04 40.07 8.35
C VAL A 695 -20.90 41.18 7.75
N ALA A 696 -20.35 42.02 6.87
CA ALA A 696 -21.10 43.11 6.26
C ALA A 696 -22.28 42.61 5.42
N GLU A 697 -22.10 41.50 4.68
CA GLU A 697 -23.19 40.89 3.92
C GLU A 697 -24.31 40.37 4.83
N ALA A 698 -23.96 39.78 5.97
CA ALA A 698 -24.95 39.36 6.98
C ALA A 698 -25.68 40.55 7.62
N LEU A 699 -24.96 41.64 7.93
CA LEU A 699 -25.55 42.86 8.48
C LEU A 699 -26.50 43.55 7.50
N LEU A 700 -26.17 43.56 6.20
CA LEU A 700 -27.08 44.07 5.16
C LEU A 700 -28.39 43.28 5.09
N ARG A 701 -28.36 41.97 5.34
CA ARG A 701 -29.58 41.13 5.43
C ARG A 701 -30.39 41.36 6.71
N LEU A 702 -29.80 42.04 7.70
CA LEU A 702 -30.43 42.40 8.97
C LEU A 702 -30.76 43.91 9.02
N ASP A 703 -30.68 44.61 7.88
CA ASP A 703 -30.89 46.05 7.74
C ASP A 703 -29.95 46.94 8.59
N GLU A 704 -28.80 46.42 9.03
CA GLU A 704 -27.78 47.14 9.81
C GLU A 704 -26.74 47.84 8.91
N THR A 705 -27.23 48.65 7.96
CA THR A 705 -26.46 49.24 6.85
C THR A 705 -25.24 50.05 7.29
N GLU A 706 -25.33 50.83 8.37
CA GLU A 706 -24.22 51.68 8.83
C GLU A 706 -23.06 50.89 9.43
N ARG A 707 -23.35 49.76 10.09
CA ARG A 707 -22.30 48.85 10.58
C ARG A 707 -21.64 48.10 9.42
N ALA A 708 -22.44 47.65 8.43
CA ALA A 708 -21.92 47.04 7.21
C ALA A 708 -21.00 48.00 6.44
N ARG A 709 -21.41 49.27 6.30
CA ARG A 709 -20.66 50.32 5.61
C ARG A 709 -19.27 50.52 6.20
N ARG A 710 -19.16 50.62 7.53
CA ARG A 710 -17.86 50.78 8.22
C ARG A 710 -16.90 49.62 7.93
N LEU A 711 -17.39 48.38 8.02
CA LEU A 711 -16.57 47.18 7.79
C LEU A 711 -16.08 47.07 6.34
N VAL A 712 -16.93 47.41 5.36
CA VAL A 712 -16.56 47.34 3.95
C VAL A 712 -15.55 48.44 3.57
N ILE A 713 -15.69 49.66 4.11
CA ILE A 713 -14.71 50.72 3.92
C ILE A 713 -13.35 50.32 4.50
N GLU A 714 -13.35 49.74 5.70
CA GLU A 714 -12.12 49.23 6.33
C GLU A 714 -11.46 48.14 5.47
N GLN A 715 -12.25 47.18 4.97
CA GLN A 715 -11.75 46.13 4.07
C GLN A 715 -11.12 46.70 2.80
N LEU A 716 -11.77 47.67 2.15
CA LEU A 716 -11.26 48.30 0.93
C LEU A 716 -9.94 49.04 1.18
N ARG A 717 -9.79 49.69 2.34
CA ARG A 717 -8.55 50.33 2.77
C ARG A 717 -7.41 49.31 2.94
N LEU A 718 -7.71 48.16 3.54
CA LEU A 718 -6.72 47.13 3.86
C LEU A 718 -6.30 46.26 2.66
N CYS A 719 -7.16 46.09 1.64
CA CYS A 719 -6.85 45.23 0.49
C CYS A 719 -5.94 45.86 -0.57
N GLY A 720 -5.84 47.20 -0.63
CA GLY A 720 -5.10 47.90 -1.68
C GLY A 720 -5.59 47.58 -3.12
N PRO A 721 -4.80 47.89 -4.16
CA PRO A 721 -5.17 47.64 -5.56
C PRO A 721 -4.98 46.19 -6.06
N GLY A 722 -4.27 45.33 -5.32
CA GLY A 722 -3.79 44.00 -5.77
C GLY A 722 -4.62 42.76 -5.38
N GLY A 723 -5.95 42.89 -5.19
CA GLY A 723 -6.82 41.77 -4.83
C GLY A 723 -8.18 41.83 -5.53
N GLY A 724 -8.22 41.47 -6.82
CA GLY A 724 -9.36 41.67 -7.72
C GLY A 724 -10.67 41.12 -7.17
N ARG A 725 -10.66 39.88 -6.65
CA ARG A 725 -11.86 39.25 -6.09
C ARG A 725 -12.37 39.92 -4.82
N VAL A 726 -11.51 40.05 -3.82
CA VAL A 726 -11.90 40.58 -2.50
C VAL A 726 -12.30 42.06 -2.62
N ARG A 727 -11.54 42.83 -3.41
CA ARG A 727 -11.89 44.21 -3.74
C ARG A 727 -13.22 44.31 -4.45
N GLY A 728 -13.46 43.48 -5.47
CA GLY A 728 -14.74 43.45 -6.19
C GLY A 728 -15.92 43.10 -5.30
N THR A 729 -15.76 42.08 -4.43
CA THR A 729 -16.76 41.71 -3.41
C THR A 729 -17.06 42.89 -2.49
N ALA A 730 -16.02 43.55 -1.97
CA ALA A 730 -16.17 44.70 -1.08
C ALA A 730 -16.83 45.89 -1.79
N LEU A 731 -16.48 46.19 -3.05
CA LEU A 731 -17.14 47.24 -3.84
C LEU A 731 -18.63 46.93 -4.09
N ARG A 732 -18.97 45.66 -4.38
CA ARG A 732 -20.37 45.22 -4.49
C ARG A 732 -21.14 45.47 -3.19
N LEU A 733 -20.58 45.09 -2.05
CA LEU A 733 -21.22 45.31 -0.75
C LEU A 733 -21.29 46.81 -0.39
N ARG A 734 -20.28 47.61 -0.76
CA ARG A 734 -20.31 49.07 -0.58
C ARG A 734 -21.45 49.69 -1.37
N ALA A 735 -21.68 49.24 -2.60
CA ALA A 735 -22.81 49.70 -3.40
C ALA A 735 -24.16 49.44 -2.72
N MET A 736 -24.29 48.37 -1.93
CA MET A 736 -25.53 48.09 -1.18
C MET A 736 -25.73 49.00 0.04
N THR A 737 -24.72 49.81 0.40
CA THR A 737 -24.76 50.77 1.53
C THR A 737 -24.91 52.23 1.08
N VAL A 738 -25.13 52.47 -0.21
CA VAL A 738 -25.39 53.80 -0.78
C VAL A 738 -26.75 53.85 -1.48
N ASP A 739 -27.17 55.06 -1.79
CA ASP A 739 -28.40 55.34 -2.52
C ASP A 739 -28.37 54.74 -3.93
N VAL A 740 -29.55 54.38 -4.44
CA VAL A 740 -29.75 53.71 -5.74
C VAL A 740 -29.06 54.47 -6.89
N ALA A 741 -28.97 55.80 -6.79
CA ALA A 741 -28.34 56.65 -7.79
C ALA A 741 -26.82 56.38 -7.95
N GLU A 742 -26.12 56.07 -6.86
CA GLU A 742 -24.66 55.90 -6.82
C GLU A 742 -24.23 54.42 -7.04
N ARG A 743 -25.16 53.47 -6.93
CA ARG A 743 -24.86 52.02 -7.05
C ARG A 743 -24.19 51.63 -8.37
N PRO A 744 -24.63 52.10 -9.56
CA PRO A 744 -24.07 51.64 -10.82
C PRO A 744 -22.58 51.91 -10.98
N GLU A 745 -22.08 53.03 -10.45
CA GLU A 745 -20.67 53.39 -10.53
C GLU A 745 -19.79 52.41 -9.72
N LEU A 746 -20.14 52.20 -8.45
CA LEU A 746 -19.42 51.27 -7.57
C LEU A 746 -19.50 49.82 -8.09
N LEU A 747 -20.66 49.41 -8.61
CA LEU A 747 -20.85 48.08 -9.18
C LEU A 747 -20.09 47.90 -10.50
N THR A 748 -19.91 48.95 -11.29
CA THR A 748 -19.08 48.91 -12.51
C THR A 748 -17.61 48.71 -12.12
N GLN A 749 -17.11 49.45 -11.12
CA GLN A 749 -15.77 49.23 -10.58
C GLN A 749 -15.60 47.81 -10.00
N ALA A 750 -16.64 47.28 -9.34
CA ALA A 750 -16.64 45.90 -8.85
C ALA A 750 -16.53 44.88 -10.00
N VAL A 751 -17.29 45.08 -11.09
CA VAL A 751 -17.22 44.24 -12.30
C VAL A 751 -15.82 44.29 -12.92
N GLU A 752 -15.18 45.46 -13.00
CA GLU A 752 -13.83 45.59 -13.54
C GLU A 752 -12.77 44.89 -12.68
N ALA A 753 -12.91 44.95 -11.36
CA ALA A 753 -12.04 44.22 -10.44
C ALA A 753 -12.23 42.69 -10.60
N LEU A 754 -13.49 42.23 -10.70
CA LEU A 754 -13.81 40.81 -10.81
C LEU A 754 -13.52 40.21 -12.19
N ARG A 755 -13.57 41.00 -13.27
CA ARG A 755 -13.18 40.54 -14.63
C ARG A 755 -11.72 40.09 -14.70
N ARG A 756 -10.86 40.68 -13.87
CA ARG A 756 -9.46 40.31 -13.75
C ARG A 756 -9.22 39.17 -12.75
N SER A 757 -10.28 38.76 -12.03
CA SER A 757 -10.24 37.65 -11.07
C SER A 757 -10.81 36.38 -11.70
N GLU A 758 -10.32 35.23 -11.24
CA GLU A 758 -10.82 33.92 -11.66
C GLU A 758 -12.05 33.49 -10.83
N ASP A 759 -13.04 34.37 -10.62
CA ASP A 759 -14.29 34.09 -9.86
C ASP A 759 -15.56 34.46 -10.66
N PRO A 760 -16.02 33.58 -11.58
CA PRO A 760 -17.22 33.84 -12.39
C PRO A 760 -18.51 33.88 -11.57
N LEU A 761 -18.57 33.22 -10.41
CA LEU A 761 -19.75 33.20 -9.55
C LEU A 761 -19.95 34.54 -8.85
N GLU A 762 -18.89 35.12 -8.29
CA GLU A 762 -18.95 36.45 -7.68
C GLU A 762 -19.13 37.55 -8.74
N LEU A 763 -18.54 37.38 -9.94
CA LEU A 763 -18.82 38.24 -11.09
C LEU A 763 -20.32 38.21 -11.46
N ALA A 764 -20.93 37.02 -11.51
CA ALA A 764 -22.36 36.89 -11.79
C ALA A 764 -23.21 37.61 -10.73
N ARG A 765 -22.93 37.42 -9.43
CA ARG A 765 -23.63 38.13 -8.34
C ARG A 765 -23.50 39.65 -8.43
N THR A 766 -22.36 40.15 -8.89
CA THR A 766 -22.13 41.59 -9.07
C THR A 766 -22.89 42.12 -10.29
N LEU A 767 -22.91 41.37 -11.39
CA LEU A 767 -23.69 41.71 -12.58
C LEU A 767 -25.21 41.67 -12.30
N GLU A 768 -25.68 40.76 -11.46
CA GLU A 768 -27.07 40.73 -10.97
C GLU A 768 -27.41 41.99 -10.18
N ALA A 769 -26.58 42.38 -9.22
CA ALA A 769 -26.78 43.60 -8.44
C ALA A 769 -26.75 44.87 -9.33
N LEU A 770 -25.92 44.88 -10.37
CA LEU A 770 -25.86 45.96 -11.35
C LEU A 770 -27.11 45.99 -12.24
N ALA A 771 -27.58 44.83 -12.69
CA ALA A 771 -28.82 44.71 -13.44
C ALA A 771 -30.01 45.21 -12.61
N GLU A 772 -30.08 44.86 -11.32
CA GLU A 772 -31.09 45.36 -10.39
C GLU A 772 -31.06 46.88 -10.24
N SER A 773 -29.86 47.45 -10.14
CA SER A 773 -29.69 48.91 -10.05
C SER A 773 -30.18 49.63 -11.32
N TYR A 774 -29.97 49.04 -12.51
CA TYR A 774 -30.54 49.57 -13.75
C TYR A 774 -32.05 49.38 -13.84
N ARG A 775 -32.61 48.29 -13.29
CA ARG A 775 -34.07 48.11 -13.19
C ARG A 775 -34.71 49.21 -12.35
N ALA A 776 -34.14 49.49 -11.18
CA ALA A 776 -34.61 50.55 -10.29
C ALA A 776 -34.52 51.96 -10.90
N ARG A 777 -33.69 52.15 -11.94
CA ARG A 777 -33.55 53.40 -12.70
C ARG A 777 -34.39 53.45 -13.98
N ALA A 778 -35.27 52.46 -14.21
CA ALA A 778 -36.05 52.33 -15.43
C ALA A 778 -35.20 52.24 -16.73
N GLU A 779 -34.05 51.56 -16.67
CA GLU A 779 -33.17 51.29 -17.83
C GLU A 779 -33.18 49.78 -18.22
N PRO A 780 -34.32 49.22 -18.69
CA PRO A 780 -34.52 47.78 -18.85
C PRO A 780 -33.61 47.13 -19.90
N ALA A 781 -33.24 47.85 -20.97
CA ALA A 781 -32.34 47.33 -22.01
C ALA A 781 -30.93 47.01 -21.48
N ARG A 782 -30.39 47.86 -20.59
CA ARG A 782 -29.11 47.62 -19.93
C ARG A 782 -29.21 46.48 -18.93
N ALA A 783 -30.29 46.41 -18.15
CA ALA A 783 -30.55 45.30 -17.24
C ALA A 783 -30.62 43.95 -17.97
N ALA A 784 -31.37 43.88 -19.08
CA ALA A 784 -31.53 42.67 -19.89
C ALA A 784 -30.18 42.14 -20.45
N THR A 785 -29.30 43.04 -20.89
CA THR A 785 -27.97 42.67 -21.38
C THR A 785 -27.11 42.03 -20.29
N LEU A 786 -27.16 42.57 -19.07
CA LEU A 786 -26.43 42.02 -17.94
C LEU A 786 -27.02 40.67 -17.49
N GLN A 787 -28.36 40.54 -17.44
CA GLN A 787 -29.04 39.29 -17.10
C GLN A 787 -28.68 38.14 -18.06
N SER A 788 -28.60 38.40 -19.36
CA SER A 788 -28.12 37.41 -20.33
C SER A 788 -26.70 36.92 -20.02
N ARG A 789 -25.80 37.83 -19.62
CA ARG A 789 -24.43 37.46 -19.23
C ARG A 789 -24.38 36.68 -17.92
N VAL A 790 -25.18 37.06 -16.93
CA VAL A 790 -25.35 36.32 -15.67
C VAL A 790 -25.80 34.89 -15.94
N TRP A 791 -26.78 34.72 -16.84
CA TRP A 791 -27.29 33.41 -17.23
C TRP A 791 -26.18 32.51 -17.77
N HIS A 792 -25.36 33.01 -18.70
CA HIS A 792 -24.25 32.24 -19.26
C HIS A 792 -23.24 31.83 -18.17
N LEU A 793 -22.81 32.77 -17.33
CA LEU A 793 -21.85 32.50 -16.25
C LEU A 793 -22.39 31.45 -15.27
N THR A 794 -23.64 31.61 -14.82
CA THR A 794 -24.25 30.70 -13.83
C THR A 794 -24.57 29.32 -14.41
N ARG A 795 -24.96 29.23 -15.70
CA ARG A 795 -25.11 27.94 -16.40
C ARG A 795 -23.77 27.23 -16.52
N ASP A 796 -22.74 27.92 -17.00
CA ASP A 796 -21.44 27.32 -17.27
C ASP A 796 -20.77 26.85 -15.95
N CYS A 797 -21.10 27.48 -14.82
CA CYS A 797 -20.69 27.01 -13.50
C CYS A 797 -21.54 25.85 -12.93
N GLY A 798 -22.70 25.55 -13.52
CA GLY A 798 -23.63 24.53 -12.99
C GLY A 798 -24.52 24.98 -11.83
N ALA A 799 -24.68 26.30 -11.60
CA ALA A 799 -25.55 26.84 -10.55
C ALA A 799 -27.04 26.79 -10.98
N ARG A 800 -27.65 25.61 -10.89
CA ARG A 800 -28.94 25.29 -11.52
C ARG A 800 -30.10 26.21 -11.09
N PRO A 801 -30.39 26.40 -9.78
CA PRO A 801 -31.49 27.25 -9.34
C PRO A 801 -31.29 28.72 -9.70
N ARG A 802 -30.03 29.19 -9.69
CA ARG A 802 -29.71 30.60 -10.03
C ARG A 802 -29.91 30.92 -11.50
N HIS A 803 -29.37 30.11 -12.43
CA HIS A 803 -29.56 30.43 -13.85
C HIS A 803 -31.02 30.29 -14.29
N ARG A 804 -31.82 29.41 -13.66
CA ARG A 804 -33.28 29.36 -13.85
C ARG A 804 -33.96 30.65 -13.39
N ALA A 805 -33.68 31.11 -12.17
CA ALA A 805 -34.22 32.36 -11.66
C ALA A 805 -33.87 33.57 -12.56
N VAL A 806 -32.63 33.61 -13.06
CA VAL A 806 -32.17 34.63 -14.00
C VAL A 806 -32.87 34.53 -15.35
N ALA A 807 -33.11 33.32 -15.87
CA ALA A 807 -33.86 33.11 -17.11
C ALA A 807 -35.31 33.58 -16.99
N HIS A 808 -35.95 33.34 -15.84
CA HIS A 808 -37.28 33.87 -15.54
C HIS A 808 -37.27 35.40 -15.43
N ALA A 809 -36.35 35.99 -14.67
CA ALA A 809 -36.23 37.44 -14.55
C ALA A 809 -35.96 38.12 -15.90
N TYR A 810 -35.17 37.49 -16.78
CA TYR A 810 -34.94 37.94 -18.14
C TYR A 810 -36.20 37.84 -19.01
N THR A 811 -36.98 36.77 -18.84
CA THR A 811 -38.27 36.59 -19.51
C THR A 811 -39.27 37.66 -19.07
N ASP A 812 -39.38 37.91 -17.76
CA ASP A 812 -40.24 38.94 -17.20
C ASP A 812 -39.91 40.32 -17.75
N LEU A 813 -38.61 40.67 -17.85
CA LEU A 813 -38.15 41.93 -18.46
C LEU A 813 -38.59 42.09 -19.92
N LEU A 814 -38.52 41.03 -20.71
CA LEU A 814 -38.96 41.05 -22.12
C LEU A 814 -40.49 41.15 -22.25
N THR A 815 -41.24 40.61 -21.31
CA THR A 815 -42.72 40.71 -21.29
C THR A 815 -43.21 42.06 -20.75
N ALA A 816 -42.51 42.64 -19.77
CA ALA A 816 -42.86 43.89 -19.10
C ALA A 816 -42.56 45.15 -19.95
N SER A 817 -41.72 45.07 -20.98
CA SER A 817 -41.44 46.18 -21.92
C SER A 817 -42.63 46.57 -22.82
N THR A 818 -43.84 46.14 -22.49
CA THR A 818 -45.08 46.42 -23.24
C THR A 818 -45.68 47.76 -22.80
N GLY A 819 -45.05 48.86 -23.20
CA GLY A 819 -45.62 50.20 -23.17
C GLY A 819 -45.93 50.71 -24.58
N THR A 820 -47.21 50.66 -24.96
CA THR A 820 -47.81 51.15 -26.24
C THR A 820 -47.25 50.57 -27.55
N PRO A 821 -48.09 49.96 -28.42
CA PRO A 821 -47.64 49.46 -29.72
C PRO A 821 -47.24 50.65 -30.60
N THR A 822 -45.95 50.78 -30.92
CA THR A 822 -45.51 51.64 -32.03
C THR A 822 -45.44 50.82 -33.31
N ALA A 823 -45.89 51.42 -34.41
CA ALA A 823 -46.00 50.77 -35.71
C ALA A 823 -44.60 50.34 -36.21
N GLY A 824 -44.31 49.05 -36.10
CA GLY A 824 -43.02 48.46 -36.48
C GLY A 824 -42.61 47.28 -35.60
N ASP A 825 -43.28 47.03 -34.47
CA ASP A 825 -42.96 45.92 -33.57
C ASP A 825 -43.38 44.56 -34.13
N THR A 826 -42.43 43.64 -34.15
CA THR A 826 -42.64 42.24 -34.51
C THR A 826 -43.45 41.56 -33.40
N ASN A 827 -44.75 41.42 -33.64
CA ASN A 827 -45.76 41.04 -32.64
C ASN A 827 -45.63 39.55 -32.22
N LEU A 828 -44.63 39.25 -31.39
CA LEU A 828 -44.50 37.97 -30.70
C LEU A 828 -45.57 37.87 -29.61
N SER A 829 -46.33 36.77 -29.59
CA SER A 829 -47.24 36.46 -28.49
C SER A 829 -46.46 36.21 -27.19
N GLU A 830 -47.12 36.34 -26.03
CA GLU A 830 -46.50 36.07 -24.73
C GLU A 830 -45.83 34.68 -24.65
N SER A 831 -46.48 33.64 -25.18
CA SER A 831 -45.89 32.30 -25.26
C SER A 831 -44.66 32.24 -26.19
N GLU A 832 -44.69 32.94 -27.33
CA GLU A 832 -43.55 33.04 -28.25
C GLU A 832 -42.39 33.84 -27.65
N LYS A 833 -42.67 34.92 -26.89
CA LYS A 833 -41.65 35.69 -26.15
C LYS A 833 -40.97 34.84 -25.09
N ARG A 834 -41.73 34.06 -24.31
CA ARG A 834 -41.17 33.14 -23.30
C ARG A 834 -40.27 32.08 -23.94
N VAL A 835 -40.70 31.47 -25.04
CA VAL A 835 -39.89 30.50 -25.80
C VAL A 835 -38.65 31.17 -26.41
N ALA A 836 -38.78 32.37 -26.99
CA ALA A 836 -37.68 33.11 -27.58
C ALA A 836 -36.66 33.58 -26.53
N ALA A 837 -37.11 34.00 -25.34
CA ALA A 837 -36.28 34.44 -24.23
C ALA A 837 -35.42 33.29 -23.69
N LEU A 838 -36.05 32.14 -23.39
CA LEU A 838 -35.32 30.93 -22.97
C LEU A 838 -34.38 30.42 -24.08
N ALA A 839 -34.77 30.54 -25.34
CA ALA A 839 -33.93 30.17 -26.47
C ALA A 839 -32.72 31.11 -26.68
N ALA A 840 -32.90 32.41 -26.41
CA ALA A 840 -31.85 33.43 -26.44
C ALA A 840 -30.90 33.28 -25.25
N CYS A 841 -31.43 32.93 -24.08
CA CYS A 841 -30.70 32.35 -22.97
C CYS A 841 -30.31 30.90 -23.28
N GLY A 842 -29.99 30.49 -24.51
CA GLY A 842 -29.32 29.23 -24.83
C GLY A 842 -29.90 27.89 -24.32
N TYR A 843 -31.14 27.81 -23.85
CA TYR A 843 -31.77 26.52 -23.50
C TYR A 843 -31.87 25.62 -24.74
N SER A 844 -31.93 24.29 -24.59
CA SER A 844 -32.27 23.39 -25.71
C SER A 844 -33.79 23.31 -25.90
N ASN A 845 -34.30 22.80 -27.03
CA ASN A 845 -35.75 22.65 -27.20
C ASN A 845 -36.37 21.74 -26.12
N ARG A 846 -35.63 20.69 -25.73
CA ARG A 846 -35.99 19.82 -24.60
C ARG A 846 -35.96 20.58 -23.27
N GLY A 847 -34.93 21.39 -23.03
CA GLY A 847 -34.84 22.21 -21.83
C GLY A 847 -35.97 23.24 -21.71
N ILE A 848 -36.36 23.89 -22.82
CA ILE A 848 -37.50 24.81 -22.85
C ILE A 848 -38.81 24.06 -22.58
N SER A 849 -38.96 22.87 -23.15
CA SER A 849 -40.13 22.00 -22.96
C SER A 849 -40.29 21.61 -21.49
N GLU A 850 -39.20 21.20 -20.83
CA GLU A 850 -39.17 20.88 -19.40
C GLU A 850 -39.43 22.13 -18.53
N GLU A 851 -38.88 23.29 -18.89
CA GLU A 851 -39.01 24.53 -18.09
C GLU A 851 -40.41 25.18 -18.21
N LEU A 852 -41.02 25.15 -19.40
CA LEU A 852 -42.34 25.72 -19.66
C LEU A 852 -43.48 24.71 -19.52
N PHE A 853 -43.18 23.45 -19.18
CA PHE A 853 -44.15 22.35 -19.09
C PHE A 853 -45.00 22.16 -20.37
N ILE A 854 -44.37 22.28 -21.54
CA ILE A 854 -44.99 22.07 -22.87
C ILE A 854 -44.22 21.01 -23.65
N THR A 855 -44.74 20.49 -24.76
CA THR A 855 -44.02 19.48 -25.56
C THR A 855 -42.89 20.09 -26.40
N VAL A 856 -41.86 19.29 -26.72
CA VAL A 856 -40.75 19.71 -27.61
C VAL A 856 -41.26 20.18 -28.97
N SER A 857 -42.28 19.52 -29.53
CA SER A 857 -42.90 19.92 -30.79
C SER A 857 -43.55 21.30 -30.71
N THR A 858 -44.21 21.62 -29.59
CA THR A 858 -44.77 22.95 -29.33
C THR A 858 -43.67 24.02 -29.28
N VAL A 859 -42.53 23.73 -28.65
CA VAL A 859 -41.35 24.62 -28.64
C VAL A 859 -40.83 24.87 -30.05
N GLU A 860 -40.67 23.82 -30.85
CA GLU A 860 -40.20 23.92 -32.25
C GLU A 860 -41.14 24.78 -33.09
N GLN A 861 -42.45 24.56 -32.98
CA GLN A 861 -43.45 25.38 -33.67
C GLN A 861 -43.39 26.85 -33.26
N HIS A 862 -43.24 27.14 -31.96
CA HIS A 862 -43.06 28.50 -31.48
C HIS A 862 -41.77 29.13 -32.01
N LEU A 863 -40.64 28.41 -32.01
CA LEU A 863 -39.38 28.92 -32.55
C LEU A 863 -39.45 29.19 -34.06
N THR A 864 -40.07 28.32 -34.85
CA THR A 864 -40.28 28.55 -36.29
C THR A 864 -41.11 29.82 -36.53
N ARG A 865 -42.16 30.04 -35.74
CA ARG A 865 -42.98 31.27 -35.82
C ARG A 865 -42.19 32.50 -35.39
N VAL A 866 -41.40 32.40 -34.32
CA VAL A 866 -40.51 33.48 -33.85
C VAL A 866 -39.50 33.85 -34.94
N TYR A 867 -38.81 32.87 -35.54
CA TYR A 867 -37.82 33.13 -36.61
C TYR A 867 -38.44 33.83 -37.81
N ARG A 868 -39.62 33.39 -38.24
CA ARG A 868 -40.37 34.03 -39.33
C ARG A 868 -40.83 35.45 -38.97
N LYS A 869 -41.29 35.67 -37.74
CA LYS A 869 -41.78 36.98 -37.29
C LYS A 869 -40.66 38.00 -37.08
N LEU A 870 -39.48 37.55 -36.65
CA LEU A 870 -38.30 38.39 -36.42
C LEU A 870 -37.40 38.54 -37.66
N ASP A 871 -37.72 37.85 -38.76
CA ASP A 871 -36.91 37.74 -39.97
C ASP A 871 -35.45 37.30 -39.70
N ILE A 872 -35.29 36.26 -38.88
CA ILE A 872 -33.99 35.70 -38.53
C ILE A 872 -33.85 34.25 -39.01
N LYS A 873 -32.63 33.88 -39.40
CA LYS A 873 -32.37 32.58 -40.06
C LYS A 873 -32.08 31.46 -39.08
N ASN A 874 -31.61 31.80 -37.88
CA ASN A 874 -31.16 30.81 -36.91
C ASN A 874 -31.26 31.31 -35.46
N ARG A 875 -31.20 30.37 -34.53
CA ARG A 875 -31.26 30.61 -33.08
C ARG A 875 -30.18 31.59 -32.58
N ARG A 876 -29.02 31.69 -33.24
CA ARG A 876 -27.89 32.52 -32.79
C ARG A 876 -28.15 34.01 -32.99
N GLU A 877 -29.12 34.37 -33.84
CA GLU A 877 -29.55 35.74 -34.09
C GLU A 877 -30.60 36.24 -33.07
N LEU A 878 -31.19 35.34 -32.26
CA LEU A 878 -32.19 35.72 -31.24
C LEU A 878 -31.66 36.73 -30.20
N PRO A 879 -30.46 36.57 -29.60
CA PRO A 879 -29.98 37.49 -28.58
C PRO A 879 -29.75 38.91 -29.12
N SER A 880 -29.33 39.06 -30.37
CA SER A 880 -29.13 40.39 -30.99
C SER A 880 -30.46 41.05 -31.34
N HIS A 881 -31.43 40.32 -31.89
CA HIS A 881 -32.73 40.90 -32.28
C HIS A 881 -33.65 41.21 -31.08
N LEU A 882 -33.64 40.38 -30.03
CA LEU A 882 -34.35 40.69 -28.79
C LEU A 882 -33.72 41.88 -28.03
N ARG A 883 -32.42 42.16 -28.24
CA ARG A 883 -31.76 43.39 -27.74
C ARG A 883 -32.23 44.63 -28.51
N THR A 884 -32.37 44.55 -29.83
CA THR A 884 -32.79 45.70 -30.66
C THR A 884 -34.25 46.11 -30.41
N GLY A 885 -35.13 45.16 -30.10
CA GLY A 885 -36.52 45.45 -29.70
C GLY A 885 -36.65 46.24 -28.38
N LEU A 886 -35.70 46.07 -27.45
CA LEU A 886 -35.64 46.81 -26.18
C LEU A 886 -35.03 48.22 -26.31
N HIS A 887 -34.36 48.53 -27.44
CA HIS A 887 -33.74 49.84 -27.71
C HIS A 887 -34.67 50.83 -28.43
N ARG A 888 -35.88 50.42 -28.83
CA ARG A 888 -36.86 51.26 -29.54
C ARG A 888 -37.99 51.79 -28.64
N VAL A 889 -37.86 51.70 -27.32
CA VAL A 889 -38.81 52.26 -26.33
C VAL A 889 -38.33 53.62 -25.85
#